data_AF-A0A8H7RAD1-F1
#
_entry.id   AF-A0A8H7RAD1-F1
#
_cell.length_a   1.000
_cell.length_b   1.000
_cell.length_c   1.000
_cell.angle_alpha   90.00
_cell.angle_beta   90.00
_cell.angle_gamma   90.00
#
_symmetry.space_group_name_H-M   'P 1'
#
loop_
_entity.id
_entity.type
_entity.pdbx_description
1 polymer ?
#
loop_
_entity_poly.entity_id
_entity_poly.type
_entity_poly.pdbx_seq_one_letter_code
_entity_poly.pdbx_strand_id
1 'polypeptide(L)'
;MSDSFFKMFGSVKLVQEVSNSTTTTNNNNTPMKPNNNTNSTKSPNTLSSIPSIISSSTTTAAAPLNFKPQKKKYQHGRKNSYYASKQLRKLNKFKLQQQQQFSIIKIYSSGQLKCKSQKLLCLWPLPTITRYTILLSLIVSLLNSLGIFQLSCSSPTYVIHRLEIFNLLLSPLLCIASLPSIFMFGWNVLILGLFEESLTHMLGDTRRFVQVFMGIVLSVCTVRQGIGYLFSKSTGWAIPSLFFSDSLHECSQGLAPFLFALLVIQSLNIDDKYILMYGNNNKLTVRKVTLQFVMCLVNYTVKNILWWSLTGLLTGFIVMIIIQIWLAHDKHWDDGLMNEKNGDLPLDMTQGRFRPLPLWKTLHNAVKKGLIVLVTVLPFLLLCNGYYTREIFVESTALNQISYDRYLFTFVIMTAPRRGDPPFLTRTLDSYIQNWPEHLPEAGSLYDRIQTIIYTHFTTHLEFDRAKTLFQSTQRGQRYLKWIREEGDKLDQRSHVSKALSLAADKYQSTYIALVEDDFPVCGAKEWRQIESVIYAANIESPGHCGVFVGTGGSGLFLKPKIAKLVSGLLLKYPSLPPDIIIQQCLLGNLQECRECSQTLVTSKTLLMYHIGYNTSTSLDRSYKKNEFQCGWRHPFNGDPNVITL
;
A
#
# COMPACT_ATOMS: atom_id res chain seq x y z
N MET A 1 -1.70 16.18 37.37
CA MET A 1 -2.52 15.47 36.35
C MET A 1 -2.00 14.06 36.03
N SER A 2 -0.71 13.76 36.22
CA SER A 2 -0.13 12.41 36.02
C SER A 2 -0.72 11.32 36.94
N ASP A 3 -0.96 11.60 38.22
CA ASP A 3 -1.40 10.58 39.19
C ASP A 3 -2.86 10.13 39.03
N SER A 4 -3.70 10.99 38.43
CA SER A 4 -5.10 10.65 38.16
C SER A 4 -5.25 9.79 36.91
N PHE A 5 -4.35 9.95 35.93
CA PHE A 5 -4.33 9.15 34.71
C PHE A 5 -3.92 7.70 35.00
N PHE A 6 -2.88 7.48 35.83
CA PHE A 6 -2.46 6.13 36.22
C PHE A 6 -3.47 5.39 37.13
N LYS A 7 -4.19 6.10 38.01
CA LYS A 7 -5.30 5.50 38.80
C LYS A 7 -6.47 5.05 37.92
N MET A 8 -6.67 5.67 36.76
CA MET A 8 -7.72 5.30 35.80
C MET A 8 -7.44 3.95 35.11
N PHE A 9 -6.17 3.56 34.95
CA PHE A 9 -5.82 2.25 34.37
C PHE A 9 -5.71 1.13 35.41
N GLY A 10 -5.47 1.45 36.68
CA GLY A 10 -5.31 0.47 37.76
C GLY A 10 -6.58 -0.31 38.15
N SER A 11 -7.76 0.04 37.64
CA SER A 11 -9.05 -0.61 37.99
C SER A 11 -9.84 -1.17 36.81
N VAL A 12 -9.25 -1.20 35.61
CA VAL A 12 -9.92 -1.68 34.40
C VAL A 12 -9.89 -3.21 34.37
N LYS A 13 -11.06 -3.85 34.45
CA LYS A 13 -11.21 -5.30 34.32
C LYS A 13 -11.83 -5.64 32.96
N LEU A 14 -11.10 -6.38 32.12
CA LEU A 14 -11.65 -6.99 30.91
C LEU A 14 -12.23 -8.36 31.27
N VAL A 15 -13.52 -8.55 31.00
CA VAL A 15 -14.21 -9.83 31.16
C VAL A 15 -14.88 -10.21 29.84
N GLN A 16 -14.61 -11.44 29.37
CA GLN A 16 -15.29 -12.00 28.21
C GLN A 16 -16.69 -12.47 28.62
N GLU A 17 -17.71 -12.01 27.90
CA GLU A 17 -19.06 -12.52 28.06
C GLU A 17 -19.17 -13.88 27.38
N VAL A 18 -19.39 -14.95 28.15
CA VAL A 18 -19.75 -16.26 27.60
C VAL A 18 -21.24 -16.20 27.26
N SER A 19 -21.56 -15.99 25.99
CA SER A 19 -22.93 -15.93 25.51
C SER A 19 -23.58 -17.32 25.62
N ASN A 20 -24.35 -17.55 26.68
CA ASN A 20 -25.44 -18.52 26.59
C ASN A 20 -26.51 -17.92 25.66
N SER A 21 -26.95 -18.70 24.68
CA SER A 21 -28.01 -18.37 23.71
C SER A 21 -29.12 -17.51 24.33
N THR A 22 -29.31 -16.31 23.79
CA THR A 22 -30.14 -15.26 24.35
C THR A 22 -31.63 -15.57 24.16
N THR A 23 -32.33 -15.91 25.23
CA THR A 23 -33.79 -15.69 25.33
C THR A 23 -34.00 -14.19 25.41
N THR A 24 -34.77 -13.64 24.47
CA THR A 24 -35.04 -12.20 24.36
C THR A 24 -35.99 -11.79 25.49
N THR A 25 -35.47 -11.14 26.53
CA THR A 25 -36.30 -10.55 27.60
C THR A 25 -36.81 -9.19 27.14
N ASN A 26 -38.07 -9.14 26.69
CA ASN A 26 -38.79 -7.90 26.43
C ASN A 26 -39.10 -7.22 27.78
N ASN A 27 -38.34 -6.18 28.14
CA ASN A 27 -38.68 -5.28 29.23
C ASN A 27 -39.42 -4.04 28.67
N ASN A 28 -40.75 -4.12 28.62
CA ASN A 28 -41.62 -2.95 28.55
C ASN A 28 -42.13 -2.63 29.95
N ASN A 29 -41.44 -1.73 30.66
CA ASN A 29 -41.99 -1.04 31.83
C ASN A 29 -41.86 0.47 31.59
N THR A 30 -42.98 1.07 31.19
CA THR A 30 -43.16 2.52 31.12
C THR A 30 -43.84 2.97 32.41
N PRO A 31 -43.28 3.88 33.21
CA PRO A 31 -44.05 4.58 34.22
C PRO A 31 -44.59 5.90 33.64
N MET A 32 -45.91 6.07 33.75
CA MET A 32 -46.58 7.36 33.62
C MET A 32 -45.96 8.39 34.57
N LYS A 33 -45.71 9.62 34.10
CA LYS A 33 -45.75 10.83 34.91
C LYS A 33 -46.15 12.06 34.07
N PRO A 34 -46.64 13.13 34.74
CA PRO A 34 -47.68 13.99 34.20
C PRO A 34 -47.17 15.26 33.52
N ASN A 35 -48.11 15.83 32.76
CA ASN A 35 -48.28 17.21 32.34
C ASN A 35 -47.52 18.27 33.17
N ASN A 36 -46.80 19.18 32.49
CA ASN A 36 -46.78 20.59 32.86
C ASN A 36 -46.34 21.49 31.69
N ASN A 37 -47.17 22.50 31.45
CA ASN A 37 -46.93 23.67 30.60
C ASN A 37 -45.78 24.53 31.13
N THR A 38 -45.00 25.17 30.23
CA THR A 38 -44.88 26.65 30.13
C THR A 38 -43.96 27.09 28.98
N ASN A 39 -44.54 27.91 28.10
CA ASN A 39 -44.10 29.19 27.53
C ASN A 39 -42.69 29.41 26.91
N SER A 40 -42.75 29.86 25.65
CA SER A 40 -42.03 30.97 24.98
C SER A 40 -40.51 31.06 25.13
N THR A 41 -39.73 31.10 24.03
CA THR A 41 -39.45 32.38 23.35
C THR A 41 -38.84 32.22 21.94
N LYS A 42 -39.41 32.98 20.98
CA LYS A 42 -38.83 33.78 19.87
C LYS A 42 -37.43 33.42 19.29
N SER A 43 -37.42 32.94 18.03
CA SER A 43 -36.83 33.48 16.75
C SER A 43 -35.68 34.53 16.78
N PRO A 44 -34.94 34.87 15.67
CA PRO A 44 -34.90 34.33 14.26
C PRO A 44 -33.49 34.15 13.62
N ASN A 45 -33.48 33.52 12.42
CA ASN A 45 -32.74 33.77 11.14
C ASN A 45 -31.20 34.00 11.15
N THR A 46 -30.39 33.56 10.17
CA THR A 46 -30.32 33.99 8.74
C THR A 46 -29.31 33.06 8.03
N LEU A 47 -29.63 32.36 6.93
CA LEU A 47 -29.35 32.69 5.52
C LEU A 47 -28.01 33.39 5.21
N SER A 48 -27.15 32.71 4.44
CA SER A 48 -26.33 33.33 3.39
C SER A 48 -25.85 32.28 2.37
N SER A 49 -26.56 32.20 1.26
CA SER A 49 -26.10 31.69 -0.04
C SER A 49 -25.35 32.81 -0.77
N ILE A 50 -24.21 32.51 -1.41
CA ILE A 50 -23.58 33.38 -2.41
C ILE A 50 -23.42 32.59 -3.72
N PRO A 51 -23.82 33.15 -4.87
CA PRO A 51 -23.70 32.55 -6.19
C PRO A 51 -22.43 33.02 -6.91
N SER A 52 -21.96 32.23 -7.88
CA SER A 52 -21.19 32.76 -9.01
C SER A 52 -21.65 32.10 -10.32
N ILE A 53 -22.06 33.00 -11.21
CA ILE A 53 -22.54 32.78 -12.59
C ILE A 53 -21.37 33.14 -13.53
N ILE A 54 -21.45 32.62 -14.77
CA ILE A 54 -20.90 33.13 -16.06
C ILE A 54 -19.84 32.18 -16.66
N SER A 55 -20.23 31.24 -17.54
CA SER A 55 -20.25 31.32 -19.05
C SER A 55 -18.90 30.85 -19.64
N SER A 56 -18.78 30.09 -20.74
CA SER A 56 -19.65 29.88 -21.90
C SER A 56 -19.11 28.73 -22.79
N SER A 57 -20.05 28.07 -23.46
CA SER A 57 -20.01 27.50 -24.81
C SER A 57 -18.92 26.48 -25.20
N THR A 58 -19.37 25.25 -25.46
CA THR A 58 -19.30 24.73 -26.85
C THR A 58 -20.33 23.62 -27.07
N THR A 59 -21.11 23.83 -28.11
CA THR A 59 -22.18 23.03 -28.68
C THR A 59 -21.65 21.83 -29.46
N THR A 60 -22.25 20.65 -29.28
CA THR A 60 -22.51 19.69 -30.37
C THR A 60 -23.73 18.81 -30.06
N ALA A 61 -24.70 18.90 -30.97
CA ALA A 61 -25.88 18.07 -31.19
C ALA A 61 -25.51 16.58 -31.42
N ALA A 62 -26.39 15.59 -31.46
CA ALA A 62 -27.76 15.31 -31.03
C ALA A 62 -28.01 13.84 -31.42
N ALA A 63 -28.72 13.05 -30.61
CA ALA A 63 -29.48 11.86 -31.06
C ALA A 63 -30.36 11.34 -29.91
N PRO A 64 -31.70 11.38 -30.02
CA PRO A 64 -32.58 10.74 -29.05
C PRO A 64 -33.04 9.36 -29.55
N LEU A 65 -32.76 8.30 -28.76
CA LEU A 65 -33.33 6.97 -28.96
C LEU A 65 -34.70 6.88 -28.28
N ASN A 66 -35.72 6.75 -29.13
CA ASN A 66 -37.10 6.40 -28.82
C ASN A 66 -37.20 5.04 -28.08
N PHE A 67 -37.86 5.01 -26.92
CA PHE A 67 -38.39 3.78 -26.34
C PHE A 67 -39.93 3.83 -26.25
N LYS A 68 -40.55 2.93 -27.01
CA LYS A 68 -42.00 2.67 -27.07
C LYS A 68 -42.50 2.02 -25.77
N PRO A 69 -43.71 2.34 -25.28
CA PRO A 69 -44.38 1.56 -24.24
C PRO A 69 -45.26 0.48 -24.87
N GLN A 70 -44.97 -0.80 -24.60
CA GLN A 70 -45.90 -1.89 -24.93
C GLN A 70 -46.96 -2.06 -23.84
N LYS A 71 -48.19 -1.69 -24.19
CA LYS A 71 -49.43 -2.18 -23.59
C LYS A 71 -49.65 -3.64 -23.99
N LYS A 72 -49.98 -4.52 -23.04
CA LYS A 72 -50.89 -5.66 -23.29
C LYS A 72 -51.93 -5.76 -22.17
N LYS A 73 -53.19 -5.70 -22.59
CA LYS A 73 -54.43 -5.95 -21.85
C LYS A 73 -54.94 -7.34 -22.22
N TYR A 74 -55.86 -7.83 -21.37
CA TYR A 74 -56.72 -9.03 -21.46
C TYR A 74 -56.05 -10.34 -21.01
N GLN A 75 -56.69 -11.23 -20.23
CA GLN A 75 -58.13 -11.48 -20.10
C GLN A 75 -58.48 -12.19 -18.77
N HIS A 76 -59.79 -12.19 -18.49
CA HIS A 76 -60.50 -12.74 -17.34
C HIS A 76 -60.22 -14.21 -16.99
N GLY A 77 -60.25 -14.48 -15.69
CA GLY A 77 -60.43 -15.81 -15.12
C GLY A 77 -61.02 -15.75 -13.71
N ARG A 78 -62.35 -15.62 -13.61
CA ARG A 78 -63.14 -15.83 -12.39
C ARG A 78 -63.01 -17.29 -11.96
N LYS A 79 -62.53 -17.58 -10.74
CA LYS A 79 -63.06 -18.70 -9.90
C LYS A 79 -62.94 -18.41 -8.40
N ASN A 80 -64.10 -18.61 -7.77
CA ASN A 80 -64.52 -18.43 -6.39
C ASN A 80 -63.65 -19.02 -5.26
N SER A 81 -63.81 -18.35 -4.11
CA SER A 81 -63.98 -18.89 -2.74
C SER A 81 -63.03 -19.98 -2.22
N TYR A 82 -62.20 -19.64 -1.23
CA TYR A 82 -61.90 -20.46 -0.03
C TYR A 82 -60.89 -19.72 0.87
N TYR A 83 -61.28 -18.59 1.47
CA TYR A 83 -60.45 -17.90 2.47
C TYR A 83 -61.31 -17.40 3.64
N ALA A 84 -61.84 -18.35 4.42
CA ALA A 84 -62.44 -18.09 5.72
C ALA A 84 -62.32 -19.32 6.63
N SER A 85 -61.08 -19.77 6.93
CA SER A 85 -60.87 -20.75 8.02
C SER A 85 -59.47 -20.77 8.65
N LYS A 86 -58.53 -19.93 8.18
CA LYS A 86 -57.12 -19.99 8.65
C LYS A 86 -56.77 -19.03 9.80
N GLN A 87 -57.65 -18.10 10.15
CA GLN A 87 -57.39 -17.13 11.24
C GLN A 87 -57.85 -17.60 12.64
N LEU A 88 -58.81 -18.53 12.76
CA LEU A 88 -59.25 -19.00 14.09
C LEU A 88 -58.34 -20.06 14.74
N ARG A 89 -57.49 -20.77 13.97
CA ARG A 89 -56.54 -21.75 14.53
C ARG A 89 -55.26 -21.14 15.12
N LYS A 90 -55.02 -19.84 14.92
CA LYS A 90 -53.85 -19.14 15.50
C LYS A 90 -54.09 -18.58 16.90
N LEU A 91 -55.34 -18.33 17.31
CA LEU A 91 -55.63 -17.79 18.65
C LEU A 91 -55.60 -18.87 19.76
N ASN A 92 -56.02 -20.11 19.48
CA ASN A 92 -56.05 -21.17 20.50
C ASN A 92 -54.69 -21.83 20.78
N LYS A 93 -53.68 -21.65 19.91
CA LYS A 93 -52.30 -22.09 20.21
C LYS A 93 -51.54 -21.14 21.15
N PHE A 94 -52.00 -19.89 21.28
CA PHE A 94 -51.34 -18.91 22.15
C PHE A 94 -51.67 -19.08 23.63
N LYS A 95 -52.86 -19.63 23.97
CA LYS A 95 -53.25 -19.86 25.36
C LYS A 95 -52.64 -21.13 25.99
N LEU A 96 -52.36 -22.18 25.20
CA LEU A 96 -51.78 -23.41 25.74
C LEU A 96 -50.28 -23.30 26.04
N GLN A 97 -49.57 -22.41 25.34
CA GLN A 97 -48.12 -22.22 25.51
C GLN A 97 -47.75 -21.31 26.69
N GLN A 98 -48.69 -20.46 27.15
CA GLN A 98 -48.47 -19.57 28.29
C GLN A 98 -48.67 -20.27 29.64
N GLN A 99 -49.42 -21.37 29.69
CA GLN A 99 -49.67 -22.13 30.93
C GLN A 99 -48.55 -23.14 31.26
N GLN A 100 -47.77 -23.61 30.28
CA GLN A 100 -46.59 -24.45 30.50
C GLN A 100 -45.32 -23.67 30.91
N GLN A 101 -45.27 -22.34 30.72
CA GLN A 101 -44.11 -21.54 31.14
C GLN A 101 -44.12 -21.20 32.65
N PHE A 102 -45.29 -21.24 33.31
CA PHE A 102 -45.38 -20.94 34.75
C PHE A 102 -45.03 -22.11 35.67
N SER A 103 -45.03 -23.36 35.19
CA SER A 103 -44.63 -24.52 36.00
C SER A 103 -43.12 -24.80 35.99
N ILE A 104 -42.38 -24.32 34.98
CA ILE A 104 -40.92 -24.51 34.88
C ILE A 104 -40.14 -23.49 35.72
N ILE A 105 -40.70 -22.29 35.95
CA ILE A 105 -40.03 -21.23 36.72
C ILE A 105 -39.93 -21.56 38.22
N LYS A 106 -40.77 -22.47 38.74
CA LYS A 106 -40.77 -22.84 40.17
C LYS A 106 -39.74 -23.91 40.56
N ILE A 107 -39.06 -24.54 39.60
CA ILE A 107 -38.07 -25.61 39.88
C ILE A 107 -36.63 -25.08 39.90
N TYR A 108 -36.36 -23.85 39.46
CA TYR A 108 -35.00 -23.28 39.39
C TYR A 108 -34.63 -22.29 40.51
N SER A 109 -35.46 -22.10 41.56
CA SER A 109 -35.19 -21.09 42.60
C SER A 109 -34.38 -21.59 43.82
N SER A 110 -33.83 -22.81 43.81
CA SER A 110 -33.03 -23.35 44.92
C SER A 110 -31.59 -23.76 44.55
N GLY A 111 -31.18 -23.56 43.30
CA GLY A 111 -29.79 -23.77 42.89
C GLY A 111 -28.93 -22.58 43.27
N GLN A 112 -28.06 -22.75 44.27
CA GLN A 112 -26.98 -21.81 44.60
C GLN A 112 -26.41 -21.19 43.33
N LEU A 113 -26.60 -19.87 43.16
CA LEU A 113 -25.90 -19.06 42.18
C LEU A 113 -24.40 -19.14 42.52
N LYS A 114 -23.71 -20.17 42.03
CA LYS A 114 -22.25 -20.17 41.94
C LYS A 114 -21.91 -18.90 41.18
N CYS A 115 -21.41 -17.89 41.90
CA CYS A 115 -20.81 -16.71 41.31
C CYS A 115 -19.86 -17.21 40.23
N LYS A 116 -20.23 -17.02 38.95
CA LYS A 116 -19.37 -17.37 37.82
C LYS A 116 -18.09 -16.59 38.06
N SER A 117 -17.03 -17.31 38.46
CA SER A 117 -15.70 -16.76 38.64
C SER A 117 -15.38 -15.95 37.40
N GLN A 118 -15.26 -14.64 37.58
CA GLN A 118 -14.83 -13.73 36.55
C GLN A 118 -13.38 -14.11 36.28
N LYS A 119 -13.17 -15.01 35.31
CA LYS A 119 -11.83 -15.21 34.75
C LYS A 119 -11.48 -13.86 34.14
N LEU A 120 -10.62 -13.13 34.86
CA LEU A 120 -9.85 -12.03 34.31
C LEU A 120 -9.29 -12.50 32.96
N LEU A 121 -8.94 -11.59 32.05
CA LEU A 121 -7.96 -11.91 30.99
C LEU A 121 -6.62 -12.28 31.66
N CYS A 122 -6.57 -13.40 32.37
CA CYS A 122 -5.38 -14.17 32.54
C CYS A 122 -5.09 -14.68 31.13
N LEU A 123 -4.36 -13.87 30.36
CA LEU A 123 -3.53 -14.30 29.24
C LEU A 123 -2.47 -15.33 29.68
N TRP A 124 -2.60 -15.87 30.89
CA TRP A 124 -1.77 -16.90 31.48
C TRP A 124 -2.64 -18.11 31.88
N PRO A 125 -2.33 -19.31 31.38
CA PRO A 125 -1.22 -19.60 30.45
C PRO A 125 -1.47 -18.95 29.07
N LEU A 126 -0.40 -18.43 28.46
CA LEU A 126 -0.45 -17.86 27.12
C LEU A 126 -1.00 -18.89 26.12
N PRO A 127 -1.82 -18.46 25.14
CA PRO A 127 -2.27 -19.34 24.07
C PRO A 127 -1.09 -20.02 23.34
N THR A 128 -1.31 -21.22 22.82
CA THR A 128 -0.28 -22.15 22.36
C THR A 128 0.48 -21.64 21.13
N ILE A 129 -0.21 -21.16 20.09
CA ILE A 129 0.43 -20.57 18.90
C ILE A 129 1.18 -19.30 19.26
N THR A 130 0.62 -18.50 20.16
CA THR A 130 1.25 -17.28 20.66
C THR A 130 2.59 -17.59 21.32
N ARG A 131 2.66 -18.64 22.17
CA ARG A 131 3.93 -19.11 22.78
C ARG A 131 4.95 -19.56 21.75
N TYR A 132 4.54 -20.37 20.77
CA TYR A 132 5.44 -20.81 19.70
C TYR A 132 5.95 -19.66 18.84
N THR A 133 5.10 -18.68 18.56
CA THR A 133 5.47 -17.48 17.79
C THR A 133 6.52 -16.67 18.55
N ILE A 134 6.36 -16.46 19.86
CA ILE A 134 7.37 -15.79 20.71
C ILE A 134 8.70 -16.57 20.66
N LEU A 135 8.66 -17.88 20.93
CA LEU A 135 9.85 -18.72 20.97
C LEU A 135 10.60 -18.71 19.62
N LEU A 136 9.87 -18.91 18.53
CA LEU A 136 10.45 -18.94 17.20
C LEU A 136 11.01 -17.57 16.80
N SER A 137 10.34 -16.48 17.16
CA SER A 137 10.83 -15.13 16.90
C SER A 137 12.10 -14.82 17.69
N LEU A 138 12.20 -15.27 18.95
CA LEU A 138 13.43 -15.15 19.74
C LEU A 138 14.58 -15.95 19.12
N ILE A 139 14.33 -17.18 18.68
CA ILE A 139 15.34 -18.02 18.02
C ILE A 139 15.79 -17.38 16.71
N VAL A 140 14.86 -16.99 15.83
CA VAL A 140 15.16 -16.36 14.54
C VAL A 140 15.95 -15.07 14.73
N SER A 141 15.54 -14.23 15.68
CA SER A 141 16.23 -12.96 15.97
C SER A 141 17.63 -13.18 16.57
N LEU A 142 17.79 -14.19 17.44
CA LEU A 142 19.08 -14.57 17.99
C LEU A 142 20.03 -15.09 16.90
N LEU A 143 19.58 -16.01 16.05
CA LEU A 143 20.38 -16.56 14.95
C LEU A 143 20.79 -15.47 13.94
N ASN A 144 19.91 -14.51 13.67
CA ASN A 144 20.24 -13.34 12.85
C ASN A 144 21.28 -12.43 13.53
N SER A 145 21.15 -12.19 14.84
CA SER A 145 22.12 -11.36 15.60
C SER A 145 23.51 -11.99 15.68
N LEU A 146 23.59 -13.33 15.66
CA LEU A 146 24.84 -14.09 15.61
C LEU A 146 25.45 -14.14 14.20
N GLY A 147 24.78 -13.59 13.19
CA GLY A 147 25.21 -13.64 11.79
C GLY A 147 25.13 -15.03 11.15
N ILE A 148 24.48 -16.01 11.82
CA ILE A 148 24.25 -17.35 11.28
C ILE A 148 23.27 -17.27 10.12
N PHE A 149 22.23 -16.44 10.27
CA PHE A 149 21.37 -16.04 9.18
C PHE A 149 21.62 -14.58 8.82
N GLN A 150 21.60 -14.29 7.53
CA GLN A 150 21.55 -12.92 7.01
C GLN A 150 20.09 -12.60 6.63
N LEU A 151 19.20 -12.67 7.62
CA LEU A 151 17.79 -12.33 7.42
C LEU A 151 17.67 -10.81 7.34
N SER A 152 17.41 -10.33 6.13
CA SER A 152 16.93 -8.98 5.90
C SER A 152 15.42 -9.02 5.70
N CYS A 153 14.81 -7.84 5.69
CA CYS A 153 13.40 -7.81 5.37
C CYS A 153 13.16 -8.14 3.89
N SER A 154 12.39 -9.20 3.62
CA SER A 154 12.12 -9.65 2.26
C SER A 154 10.99 -8.85 1.63
N SER A 155 11.24 -8.16 0.52
CA SER A 155 10.18 -7.62 -0.34
C SER A 155 9.92 -8.58 -1.52
N PRO A 156 8.78 -8.50 -2.21
CA PRO A 156 8.51 -9.37 -3.36
C PRO A 156 9.59 -9.31 -4.43
N THR A 157 10.22 -8.14 -4.61
CA THR A 157 11.39 -7.95 -5.46
C THR A 157 12.52 -8.94 -5.16
N TYR A 158 12.94 -9.05 -3.90
CA TYR A 158 14.04 -9.94 -3.52
C TYR A 158 13.66 -11.41 -3.72
N VAL A 159 12.41 -11.80 -3.44
CA VAL A 159 11.95 -13.18 -3.65
C VAL A 159 11.91 -13.54 -5.13
N ILE A 160 11.37 -12.64 -5.97
CA ILE A 160 11.22 -12.88 -7.41
C ILE A 160 12.58 -12.91 -8.12
N HIS A 161 13.50 -12.02 -7.75
CA HIS A 161 14.78 -11.86 -8.46
C HIS A 161 15.94 -12.66 -7.86
N ARG A 162 15.95 -12.92 -6.54
CA ARG A 162 17.03 -13.63 -5.84
C ARG A 162 16.61 -14.95 -5.20
N LEU A 163 15.34 -15.37 -5.36
CA LEU A 163 14.81 -16.61 -4.78
C LEU A 163 14.96 -16.68 -3.24
N GLU A 164 14.87 -15.52 -2.55
CA GLU A 164 15.00 -15.41 -1.09
C GLU A 164 13.74 -15.93 -0.34
N ILE A 165 13.31 -17.16 -0.63
CA ILE A 165 12.12 -17.81 -0.03
C ILE A 165 12.27 -17.96 1.48
N PHE A 166 13.50 -18.25 1.95
CA PHE A 166 13.79 -18.36 3.38
C PHE A 166 13.55 -17.03 4.11
N ASN A 167 14.00 -15.91 3.52
CA ASN A 167 13.76 -14.59 4.08
C ASN A 167 12.26 -14.27 4.10
N LEU A 168 11.50 -14.63 3.05
CA LEU A 168 10.04 -14.43 3.01
C LEU A 168 9.31 -15.15 4.17
N LEU A 169 9.71 -16.37 4.49
CA LEU A 169 9.04 -17.18 5.51
C LEU A 169 9.43 -16.77 6.94
N LEU A 170 10.68 -16.35 7.16
CA LEU A 170 11.19 -16.03 8.50
C LEU A 170 11.17 -14.54 8.85
N SER A 171 11.16 -13.62 7.88
CA SER A 171 11.13 -12.19 8.16
C SER A 171 9.93 -11.71 8.98
N PRO A 172 8.73 -12.34 8.94
CA PRO A 172 7.63 -11.96 9.83
C PRO A 172 7.93 -12.18 11.32
N LEU A 173 8.88 -13.06 11.62
CA LEU A 173 9.30 -13.45 12.98
C LEU A 173 10.57 -12.71 13.42
N LEU A 174 11.16 -11.90 12.54
CA LEU A 174 12.36 -11.13 12.83
C LEU A 174 12.03 -9.91 13.70
N CYS A 175 12.52 -9.90 14.94
CA CYS A 175 12.46 -8.78 15.85
C CYS A 175 13.85 -8.15 15.97
N ILE A 176 14.03 -6.97 15.36
CA ILE A 176 15.27 -6.20 15.50
C ILE A 176 15.35 -5.68 16.94
N ALA A 177 16.53 -5.71 17.57
CA ALA A 177 16.78 -5.26 18.93
C ALA A 177 16.74 -3.72 19.06
N SER A 178 15.60 -3.12 18.73
CA SER A 178 15.29 -1.71 18.93
C SER A 178 14.01 -1.58 19.74
N LEU A 179 13.94 -0.56 20.61
CA LEU A 179 12.78 -0.35 21.47
C LEU A 179 11.44 -0.29 20.70
N PRO A 180 11.33 0.46 19.57
CA PRO A 180 10.09 0.47 18.79
C PRO A 180 9.74 -0.90 18.20
N SER A 181 10.74 -1.66 17.73
CA SER A 181 10.51 -2.99 17.15
C SER A 181 10.05 -3.99 18.20
N ILE A 182 10.66 -3.97 19.39
CA ILE A 182 10.27 -4.83 20.52
C ILE A 182 8.84 -4.50 20.97
N PHE A 183 8.50 -3.20 21.10
CA PHE A 183 7.15 -2.79 21.45
C PHE A 183 6.12 -3.23 20.40
N MET A 184 6.41 -3.01 19.12
CA MET A 184 5.53 -3.43 18.03
C MET A 184 5.38 -4.96 17.94
N PHE A 185 6.46 -5.70 18.16
CA PHE A 185 6.42 -7.16 18.21
C PHE A 185 5.56 -7.65 19.39
N GLY A 186 5.78 -7.11 20.60
CA GLY A 186 4.96 -7.42 21.77
C GLY A 186 3.49 -7.08 21.57
N TRP A 187 3.19 -5.95 20.91
CA TRP A 187 1.84 -5.56 20.54
C TRP A 187 1.19 -6.55 19.57
N ASN A 188 1.93 -6.99 18.55
CA ASN A 188 1.45 -7.98 17.58
C ASN A 188 1.21 -9.36 18.20
N VAL A 189 2.08 -9.79 19.12
CA VAL A 189 1.91 -11.02 19.89
C VAL A 189 0.67 -10.94 20.80
N LEU A 190 0.43 -9.79 21.43
CA LEU A 190 -0.78 -9.56 22.23
C LEU A 190 -2.05 -9.68 21.38
N ILE A 191 -2.08 -9.06 20.20
CA ILE A 191 -3.22 -9.17 19.27
C ILE A 191 -3.41 -10.62 18.83
N LEU A 192 -2.33 -11.34 18.51
CA LEU A 192 -2.38 -12.75 18.14
C LEU A 192 -2.98 -13.61 19.26
N GLY A 193 -2.60 -13.37 20.51
CA GLY A 193 -3.16 -14.06 21.68
C GLY A 193 -4.67 -13.84 21.83
N LEU A 194 -5.14 -12.61 21.62
CA LEU A 194 -6.57 -12.29 21.64
C LEU A 194 -7.35 -12.97 20.49
N PHE A 195 -6.75 -13.08 19.30
CA PHE A 195 -7.34 -13.84 18.20
C PHE A 195 -7.37 -15.33 18.48
N GLU A 196 -6.28 -15.89 18.98
CA GLU A 196 -6.20 -17.32 19.32
C GLU A 196 -7.25 -17.71 20.36
N GLU A 197 -7.39 -16.93 21.43
CA GLU A 197 -8.42 -17.15 22.45
C GLU A 197 -9.84 -17.10 21.86
N SER A 198 -10.13 -16.09 21.02
CA SER A 198 -11.49 -15.93 20.48
C SER A 198 -11.83 -16.93 19.38
N LEU A 199 -10.88 -17.29 18.52
CA LEU A 199 -11.12 -18.13 17.34
C LEU A 199 -10.98 -19.62 17.65
N THR A 200 -10.17 -20.01 18.64
CA THR A 200 -10.05 -21.43 19.04
C THR A 200 -11.39 -21.98 19.50
N HIS A 201 -12.15 -21.21 20.28
CA HIS A 201 -13.50 -21.60 20.70
C HIS A 201 -14.47 -21.73 19.51
N MET A 202 -14.33 -20.87 18.50
CA MET A 202 -15.17 -20.90 17.29
C MET A 202 -14.83 -22.11 16.39
N LEU A 203 -13.55 -22.42 16.23
CA LEU A 203 -13.08 -23.52 15.38
C LEU A 203 -13.17 -24.89 16.06
N GLY A 204 -13.46 -24.91 17.37
CA GLY A 204 -13.73 -26.10 18.18
C GLY A 204 -12.51 -26.67 18.90
N ASP A 205 -11.30 -26.47 18.37
CA ASP A 205 -10.05 -26.95 19.00
C ASP A 205 -8.82 -26.14 18.55
N THR A 206 -7.78 -26.16 19.38
CA THR A 206 -6.47 -25.53 19.15
C THR A 206 -5.79 -26.11 17.91
N ARG A 207 -5.90 -27.42 17.68
CA ARG A 207 -5.31 -28.07 16.49
C ARG A 207 -5.88 -27.50 15.18
N ARG A 208 -7.19 -27.27 15.14
CA ARG A 208 -7.87 -26.66 13.97
C ARG A 208 -7.44 -25.21 13.79
N PHE A 209 -7.30 -24.46 14.88
CA PHE A 209 -6.75 -23.10 14.83
C PHE A 209 -5.32 -23.08 14.25
N VAL A 210 -4.43 -23.97 14.70
CA VAL A 210 -3.06 -24.09 14.17
C VAL A 210 -3.07 -24.35 12.66
N GLN A 211 -3.89 -25.29 12.19
CA GLN A 211 -4.00 -25.62 10.76
C GLN A 211 -4.47 -24.43 9.93
N VAL A 212 -5.52 -23.73 10.40
CA VAL A 212 -6.02 -22.52 9.75
C VAL A 212 -4.96 -21.42 9.74
N PHE A 213 -4.27 -21.18 10.86
CA PHE A 213 -3.24 -20.15 10.96
C PHE A 213 -2.05 -20.43 10.03
N MET A 214 -1.55 -21.67 9.98
CA MET A 214 -0.50 -22.04 9.03
C MET A 214 -0.95 -21.89 7.57
N GLY A 215 -2.19 -22.27 7.27
CA GLY A 215 -2.79 -22.06 5.95
C GLY A 215 -2.87 -20.57 5.57
N ILE A 216 -3.22 -19.70 6.52
CA ILE A 216 -3.21 -18.24 6.34
C ILE A 216 -1.79 -17.74 6.06
N VAL A 217 -0.80 -18.15 6.86
CA VAL A 217 0.60 -17.70 6.69
C VAL A 217 1.10 -18.03 5.29
N LEU A 218 0.93 -19.28 4.85
CA LEU A 218 1.34 -19.70 3.51
C LEU A 218 0.57 -18.96 2.41
N SER A 219 -0.75 -18.84 2.55
CA SER A 219 -1.60 -18.17 1.55
C SER A 219 -1.29 -16.68 1.44
N VAL A 220 -1.06 -15.97 2.55
CA VAL A 220 -0.68 -14.56 2.56
C VAL A 220 0.66 -14.37 1.86
N CYS A 221 1.65 -15.23 2.14
CA CYS A 221 2.94 -15.19 1.47
C CYS A 221 2.78 -15.41 -0.04
N THR A 222 2.03 -16.42 -0.47
CA THR A 222 1.79 -16.71 -1.90
C THR A 222 1.03 -15.58 -2.60
N VAL A 223 -0.05 -15.08 -2.02
CA VAL A 223 -0.85 -13.98 -2.58
C VAL A 223 -0.01 -12.72 -2.68
N ARG A 224 0.84 -12.41 -1.68
CA ARG A 224 1.77 -11.28 -1.77
C ARG A 224 2.73 -11.41 -2.93
N GLN A 225 3.35 -12.58 -3.11
CA GLN A 225 4.27 -12.78 -4.25
C GLN A 225 3.54 -12.69 -5.58
N GLY A 226 2.31 -13.19 -5.66
CA GLY A 226 1.45 -13.02 -6.83
C GLY A 226 1.16 -11.55 -7.12
N ILE A 227 0.74 -10.76 -6.13
CA ILE A 227 0.48 -9.33 -6.27
C ILE A 227 1.76 -8.57 -6.64
N GLY A 228 2.88 -8.86 -5.97
CA GLY A 228 4.18 -8.29 -6.29
C GLY A 228 4.58 -8.59 -7.73
N TYR A 229 4.45 -9.85 -8.18
CA TYR A 229 4.72 -10.25 -9.55
C TYR A 229 3.81 -9.54 -10.57
N LEU A 230 2.52 -9.39 -10.23
CA LEU A 230 1.56 -8.71 -11.09
C LEU A 230 1.92 -7.24 -11.28
N PHE A 231 2.30 -6.56 -10.20
CA PHE A 231 2.75 -5.17 -10.23
C PHE A 231 4.20 -5.01 -10.70
N SER A 232 5.00 -6.08 -10.74
CA SER A 232 6.40 -6.02 -11.18
C SER A 232 6.60 -6.32 -12.64
N LYS A 233 6.04 -7.43 -13.14
CA LYS A 233 6.41 -8.04 -14.41
C LYS A 233 5.23 -8.21 -15.36
N SER A 234 4.03 -8.53 -14.87
CA SER A 234 2.95 -9.03 -15.76
C SER A 234 2.15 -7.94 -16.47
N THR A 235 2.04 -6.75 -15.89
CA THR A 235 1.21 -5.67 -16.46
C THR A 235 2.06 -4.55 -17.08
N GLY A 236 3.38 -4.62 -16.94
CA GLY A 236 4.33 -3.54 -17.28
C GLY A 236 4.11 -3.00 -18.69
N TRP A 237 4.40 -1.70 -18.89
CA TRP A 237 4.25 -0.94 -20.14
C TRP A 237 2.81 -0.46 -20.47
N ALA A 238 1.74 -1.19 -20.12
CA ALA A 238 0.40 -0.89 -20.64
C ALA A 238 -0.40 0.16 -19.84
N ILE A 239 -0.25 0.22 -18.51
CA ILE A 239 -1.08 1.11 -17.65
C ILE A 239 -0.25 1.72 -16.50
N PRO A 240 0.66 2.68 -16.76
CA PRO A 240 1.58 3.29 -15.78
C PRO A 240 0.93 3.70 -14.45
N SER A 241 -0.32 4.16 -14.48
CA SER A 241 -1.09 4.58 -13.29
C SER A 241 -1.37 3.45 -12.29
N LEU A 242 -1.33 2.18 -12.69
CA LEU A 242 -1.48 1.02 -11.80
C LEU A 242 -0.15 0.57 -11.16
N PHE A 243 1.00 1.18 -11.54
CA PHE A 243 2.35 0.74 -11.16
C PHE A 243 3.00 1.52 -10.02
N PHE A 244 2.34 2.52 -9.47
CA PHE A 244 2.87 3.31 -8.35
C PHE A 244 2.63 2.63 -7.00
N SER A 245 2.74 1.32 -6.99
CA SER A 245 2.50 0.53 -5.80
C SER A 245 3.83 0.27 -5.09
N ASP A 246 3.97 0.83 -3.89
CA ASP A 246 5.05 0.45 -2.97
C ASP A 246 5.00 -1.05 -2.61
N SER A 247 4.01 -1.84 -3.06
CA SER A 247 3.91 -3.29 -2.80
C SER A 247 5.18 -4.09 -3.07
N LEU A 248 5.97 -3.66 -4.05
CA LEU A 248 7.22 -4.32 -4.44
C LEU A 248 8.38 -4.07 -3.48
N HIS A 249 8.31 -2.98 -2.73
CA HIS A 249 9.34 -2.50 -1.81
C HIS A 249 8.90 -2.57 -0.36
N GLU A 250 7.59 -2.67 -0.13
CA GLU A 250 7.04 -3.02 1.17
C GLU A 250 7.73 -4.29 1.62
N CYS A 251 8.18 -4.25 2.87
CA CYS A 251 9.02 -5.27 3.46
C CYS A 251 8.13 -6.27 4.23
N SER A 252 8.45 -7.57 4.19
CA SER A 252 7.69 -8.65 4.85
C SER A 252 8.03 -8.82 6.34
N GLN A 253 8.11 -7.74 7.10
CA GLN A 253 8.40 -7.82 8.54
C GLN A 253 7.13 -7.73 9.38
N GLY A 254 7.11 -8.48 10.48
CA GLY A 254 6.03 -8.48 11.46
C GLY A 254 4.80 -9.32 11.07
N LEU A 255 3.90 -9.47 12.04
CA LEU A 255 2.74 -10.36 11.95
C LEU A 255 1.47 -9.68 11.38
N ALA A 256 1.52 -8.38 11.12
CA ALA A 256 0.39 -7.56 10.69
C ALA A 256 -0.55 -8.19 9.63
N PRO A 257 -0.07 -8.75 8.50
CA PRO A 257 -0.97 -9.26 7.46
C PRO A 257 -1.77 -10.48 7.94
N PHE A 258 -1.17 -11.31 8.80
CA PHE A 258 -1.82 -12.47 9.38
C PHE A 258 -2.87 -12.01 10.39
N LEU A 259 -2.60 -10.94 11.14
CA LEU A 259 -3.56 -10.32 12.06
C LEU A 259 -4.75 -9.71 11.29
N PHE A 260 -4.52 -9.06 10.14
CA PHE A 260 -5.60 -8.58 9.27
C PHE A 260 -6.41 -9.72 8.65
N ALA A 261 -5.77 -10.85 8.30
CA ALA A 261 -6.50 -12.04 7.85
C ALA A 261 -7.39 -12.62 8.96
N LEU A 262 -6.86 -12.72 10.18
CA LEU A 262 -7.62 -13.17 11.36
C LEU A 262 -8.75 -12.20 11.72
N LEU A 263 -8.56 -10.89 11.52
CA LEU A 263 -9.62 -9.87 11.71
C LEU A 263 -10.83 -10.14 10.82
N VAL A 264 -10.61 -10.51 9.55
CA VAL A 264 -11.69 -10.86 8.62
C VAL A 264 -12.37 -12.17 9.04
N ILE A 265 -11.62 -13.17 9.50
CA ILE A 265 -12.20 -14.44 9.99
C ILE A 265 -13.03 -14.21 11.26
N GLN A 266 -12.56 -13.36 12.18
CA GLN A 266 -13.28 -12.96 13.39
C GLN A 266 -14.62 -12.27 13.07
N SER A 267 -14.79 -11.70 11.87
CA SER A 267 -16.06 -11.11 11.44
C SER A 267 -17.24 -12.10 11.46
N LEU A 268 -16.98 -13.41 11.41
CA LEU A 268 -18.02 -14.43 11.56
C LEU A 268 -18.79 -14.26 12.89
N ASN A 269 -18.08 -13.84 13.94
CA ASN A 269 -18.63 -13.53 15.27
C ASN A 269 -18.61 -12.01 15.55
N ILE A 270 -19.07 -11.19 14.60
CA ILE A 270 -19.08 -9.73 14.73
C ILE A 270 -19.84 -9.19 15.96
N ASP A 271 -20.77 -9.98 16.49
CA ASP A 271 -21.61 -9.62 17.63
C ASP A 271 -20.92 -9.88 18.98
N ASP A 272 -19.77 -10.56 18.99
CA ASP A 272 -18.98 -10.79 20.19
C ASP A 272 -18.46 -9.46 20.77
N LYS A 273 -18.63 -9.30 22.08
CA LYS A 273 -18.21 -8.10 22.82
C LYS A 273 -17.27 -8.45 23.96
N TYR A 274 -16.28 -7.60 24.17
CA TYR A 274 -15.58 -7.49 25.44
C TYR A 274 -16.39 -6.59 26.37
N ILE A 275 -16.55 -7.00 27.63
CA ILE A 275 -17.13 -6.16 28.67
C ILE A 275 -15.99 -5.60 29.49
N LEU A 276 -15.78 -4.29 29.38
CA LEU A 276 -14.88 -3.54 30.22
C LEU A 276 -15.67 -3.08 31.45
N MET A 277 -15.29 -3.56 32.63
CA MET A 277 -15.84 -3.07 33.90
C MET A 277 -14.90 -2.02 34.47
N TYR A 278 -15.42 -0.80 34.68
CA TYR A 278 -14.69 0.31 35.30
C TYR A 278 -15.50 0.89 36.46
N GLY A 279 -14.88 0.98 37.64
CA GLY A 279 -15.58 1.37 38.88
C GLY A 279 -16.64 0.37 39.34
N ASN A 280 -17.47 0.75 40.31
CA ASN A 280 -18.38 -0.19 40.97
C ASN A 280 -19.58 -0.64 40.12
N ASN A 281 -19.98 0.08 39.06
CA ASN A 281 -21.18 -0.28 38.28
C ASN A 281 -21.15 0.09 36.77
N ASN A 282 -20.10 0.72 36.24
CA ASN A 282 -20.10 1.13 34.83
C ASN A 282 -19.56 0.00 33.94
N LYS A 283 -20.34 -0.38 32.93
CA LYS A 283 -20.00 -1.40 31.93
C LYS A 283 -19.87 -0.73 30.57
N LEU A 284 -18.69 -0.83 29.96
CA LEU A 284 -18.47 -0.43 28.57
C LEU A 284 -18.32 -1.70 27.74
N THR A 285 -19.22 -1.90 26.77
CA THR A 285 -19.11 -3.04 25.85
C THR A 285 -18.43 -2.62 24.56
N VAL A 286 -17.33 -3.27 24.21
CA VAL A 286 -16.57 -3.00 22.98
C VAL A 286 -16.62 -4.25 22.11
N ARG A 287 -17.02 -4.13 20.85
CA ARG A 287 -17.00 -5.28 19.91
C ARG A 287 -15.57 -5.76 19.70
N LYS A 288 -15.34 -7.09 19.73
CA LYS A 288 -13.99 -7.66 19.59
C LYS A 288 -13.30 -7.21 18.30
N VAL A 289 -14.04 -7.28 17.18
CA VAL A 289 -13.57 -6.86 15.85
C VAL A 289 -13.14 -5.39 15.84
N THR A 290 -13.90 -4.50 16.49
CA THR A 290 -13.56 -3.07 16.54
C THR A 290 -12.29 -2.83 17.35
N LEU A 291 -12.15 -3.47 18.51
CA LEU A 291 -10.94 -3.37 19.33
C LEU A 291 -9.71 -3.88 18.57
N GLN A 292 -9.80 -5.08 18.00
CA GLN A 292 -8.70 -5.71 17.26
C GLN A 292 -8.35 -4.93 16.00
N PHE A 293 -9.32 -4.33 15.31
CA PHE A 293 -9.04 -3.44 14.19
C PHE A 293 -8.21 -2.22 14.62
N VAL A 294 -8.62 -1.53 15.69
CA VAL A 294 -7.88 -0.38 16.24
C VAL A 294 -6.47 -0.80 16.66
N MET A 295 -6.32 -1.97 17.28
CA MET A 295 -5.01 -2.51 17.63
C MET A 295 -4.16 -2.82 16.39
N CYS A 296 -4.75 -3.37 15.33
CA CYS A 296 -4.05 -3.62 14.06
C CYS A 296 -3.58 -2.33 13.40
N LEU A 297 -4.35 -1.23 13.49
CA LEU A 297 -3.98 0.09 12.94
C LEU A 297 -2.70 0.66 13.57
N VAL A 298 -2.33 0.26 14.79
CA VAL A 298 -1.05 0.65 15.40
C VAL A 298 0.15 0.20 14.55
N ASN A 299 0.02 -0.90 13.79
CA ASN A 299 1.06 -1.33 12.85
C ASN A 299 1.37 -0.32 11.74
N TYR A 300 0.43 0.57 11.43
CA TYR A 300 0.66 1.64 10.45
C TYR A 300 1.47 2.81 11.01
N THR A 301 1.68 2.92 12.32
CA THR A 301 2.42 4.06 12.90
C THR A 301 3.89 4.09 12.51
N VAL A 302 4.46 2.94 12.18
CA VAL A 302 5.90 2.82 11.89
C VAL A 302 6.19 2.98 10.40
N LYS A 303 5.40 2.35 9.54
CA LYS A 303 5.65 2.32 8.09
C LYS A 303 4.35 2.09 7.32
N ASN A 304 4.33 2.55 6.07
CA ASN A 304 3.29 2.17 5.12
C ASN A 304 3.34 0.65 4.85
N ILE A 305 2.26 -0.04 5.17
CA ILE A 305 2.07 -1.49 4.98
C ILE A 305 0.74 -1.76 4.27
N LEU A 306 0.31 -0.86 3.37
CA LEU A 306 -0.96 -0.97 2.64
C LEU A 306 -1.11 -2.32 1.98
N TRP A 307 -0.15 -2.69 1.13
CA TRP A 307 -0.27 -3.87 0.32
C TRP A 307 -0.10 -5.14 1.15
N TRP A 308 0.75 -5.09 2.17
CA TRP A 308 0.88 -6.17 3.13
C TRP A 308 -0.42 -6.41 3.92
N SER A 309 -1.07 -5.36 4.40
CA SER A 309 -2.34 -5.49 5.11
C SER A 309 -3.47 -5.92 4.18
N LEU A 310 -3.48 -5.42 2.94
CA LEU A 310 -4.47 -5.78 1.92
C LEU A 310 -4.37 -7.26 1.52
N THR A 311 -3.16 -7.82 1.38
CA THR A 311 -3.00 -9.27 1.12
C THR A 311 -3.57 -10.09 2.27
N GLY A 312 -3.37 -9.64 3.51
CA GLY A 312 -4.00 -10.19 4.71
C GLY A 312 -5.52 -10.18 4.62
N LEU A 313 -6.13 -9.03 4.33
CA LEU A 313 -7.59 -8.90 4.22
C LEU A 313 -8.18 -9.80 3.12
N LEU A 314 -7.58 -9.81 1.93
CA LEU A 314 -8.02 -10.63 0.81
C LEU A 314 -7.92 -12.12 1.13
N THR A 315 -6.80 -12.55 1.72
CA THR A 315 -6.59 -13.94 2.14
C THR A 315 -7.58 -14.34 3.23
N GLY A 316 -7.77 -13.49 4.25
CA GLY A 316 -8.73 -13.72 5.32
C GLY A 316 -10.16 -13.88 4.81
N PHE A 317 -10.56 -13.09 3.79
CA PHE A 317 -11.87 -13.20 3.18
C PHE A 317 -12.08 -14.54 2.47
N ILE A 318 -11.08 -15.02 1.71
CA ILE A 318 -11.12 -16.32 1.04
C ILE A 318 -11.13 -17.46 2.07
N VAL A 319 -10.24 -17.41 3.06
CA VAL A 319 -10.15 -18.42 4.13
C VAL A 319 -11.44 -18.49 4.94
N MET A 320 -12.07 -17.35 5.24
CA MET A 320 -13.37 -17.29 5.91
C MET A 320 -14.45 -18.06 5.13
N ILE A 321 -14.50 -17.91 3.81
CA ILE A 321 -15.44 -18.66 2.94
C ILE A 321 -15.16 -20.16 3.03
N ILE A 322 -13.88 -20.56 2.95
CA ILE A 322 -13.46 -21.97 3.02
C ILE A 322 -13.84 -22.57 4.38
N ILE A 323 -13.57 -21.88 5.49
CA ILE A 323 -13.95 -22.32 6.84
C ILE A 323 -15.46 -22.53 6.94
N GLN A 324 -16.28 -21.63 6.38
CA GLN A 324 -17.74 -21.77 6.42
C GLN A 324 -18.24 -22.94 5.59
N ILE A 325 -17.64 -23.20 4.43
CA ILE A 325 -17.95 -24.39 3.62
C ILE A 325 -17.58 -25.66 4.39
N TRP A 326 -16.41 -25.67 5.03
CA TRP A 326 -15.93 -26.82 5.79
C TRP A 326 -16.79 -27.10 7.03
N LEU A 327 -17.13 -26.08 7.82
CA LEU A 327 -18.02 -26.21 8.99
C LEU A 327 -19.43 -26.65 8.59
N ALA A 328 -19.94 -26.18 7.45
CA ALA A 328 -21.24 -26.61 6.94
C ALA A 328 -21.22 -28.08 6.49
N HIS A 329 -20.09 -28.53 5.93
CA HIS A 329 -19.89 -29.90 5.50
C HIS A 329 -19.75 -30.86 6.70
N ASP A 330 -18.89 -30.55 7.69
CA ASP A 330 -18.73 -31.36 8.91
C ASP A 330 -20.09 -31.59 9.60
N LYS A 331 -20.91 -30.54 9.73
CA LYS A 331 -22.25 -30.66 10.33
C LYS A 331 -23.18 -31.60 9.57
N HIS A 332 -23.08 -31.65 8.24
CA HIS A 332 -23.90 -32.53 7.41
C HIS A 332 -23.56 -34.02 7.64
N TRP A 333 -22.28 -34.34 7.89
CA TRP A 333 -21.84 -35.72 8.14
C TRP A 333 -22.27 -36.22 9.53
N ASP A 334 -22.21 -35.37 10.55
CA ASP A 334 -22.66 -35.74 11.90
C ASP A 334 -24.17 -36.07 11.93
N ASP A 335 -24.98 -35.28 11.21
CA ASP A 335 -26.43 -35.54 11.09
C ASP A 335 -26.71 -36.86 10.33
N GLY A 336 -25.87 -37.24 9.36
CA GLY A 336 -25.98 -38.50 8.63
C GLY A 336 -25.69 -39.72 9.50
N LEU A 337 -24.58 -39.69 10.24
CA LEU A 337 -24.14 -40.80 11.10
C LEU A 337 -25.12 -41.06 12.26
N MET A 338 -25.74 -40.01 12.80
CA MET A 338 -26.73 -40.12 13.87
C MET A 338 -28.08 -40.68 13.38
N ASN A 339 -28.44 -40.46 12.11
CA ASN A 339 -29.65 -41.06 11.54
C ASN A 339 -29.47 -42.55 11.22
N GLU A 340 -28.26 -42.99 10.85
CA GLU A 340 -27.99 -44.41 10.55
C GLU A 340 -27.97 -45.28 11.81
N LYS A 341 -27.45 -44.77 12.94
CA LYS A 341 -27.38 -45.53 14.20
C LYS A 341 -28.69 -45.64 14.98
N ASN A 342 -29.69 -44.82 14.69
CA ASN A 342 -30.95 -44.76 15.45
C ASN A 342 -32.16 -45.38 14.71
N GLY A 343 -31.91 -46.25 13.72
CA GLY A 343 -32.95 -46.87 12.87
C GLY A 343 -34.05 -47.64 13.61
N ASP A 344 -33.84 -48.03 14.87
CA ASP A 344 -34.77 -48.93 15.60
C ASP A 344 -35.45 -48.32 16.84
N LEU A 345 -35.19 -47.06 17.20
CA LEU A 345 -35.87 -46.45 18.36
C LEU A 345 -37.09 -45.58 17.95
N PRO A 346 -38.27 -45.80 18.55
CA PRO A 346 -39.48 -45.06 18.22
C PRO A 346 -39.32 -43.58 18.53
N LEU A 347 -39.61 -42.79 17.51
CA LEU A 347 -39.40 -41.35 17.37
C LEU A 347 -40.23 -40.55 18.40
N ASP A 348 -39.72 -40.37 19.62
CA ASP A 348 -40.41 -39.54 20.62
C ASP A 348 -40.39 -38.05 20.22
N MET A 349 -41.57 -37.44 20.23
CA MET A 349 -41.96 -36.25 19.44
C MET A 349 -41.38 -34.90 19.91
N THR A 350 -40.44 -34.87 20.85
CA THR A 350 -40.04 -33.61 21.52
C THR A 350 -38.77 -32.96 20.97
N GLN A 351 -38.07 -33.58 20.02
CA GLN A 351 -36.88 -32.99 19.42
C GLN A 351 -37.27 -32.10 18.24
N GLY A 352 -37.55 -30.83 18.53
CA GLY A 352 -37.85 -29.81 17.54
C GLY A 352 -36.80 -29.80 16.43
N ARG A 353 -37.20 -30.24 15.22
CA ARG A 353 -36.37 -30.27 14.01
C ARG A 353 -35.76 -28.90 13.76
N PHE A 354 -34.53 -28.69 14.22
CA PHE A 354 -33.68 -27.64 13.70
C PHE A 354 -33.35 -28.02 12.26
N ARG A 355 -34.19 -27.58 11.31
CA ARG A 355 -33.88 -27.74 9.89
C ARG A 355 -32.52 -27.06 9.67
N PRO A 356 -31.52 -27.77 9.13
CA PRO A 356 -30.25 -27.16 8.82
C PRO A 356 -30.50 -25.97 7.89
N LEU A 357 -29.96 -24.81 8.27
CA LEU A 357 -30.00 -23.65 7.40
C LEU A 357 -29.29 -24.02 6.09
N PRO A 358 -29.87 -23.72 4.92
CA PRO A 358 -29.23 -24.05 3.64
C PRO A 358 -27.86 -23.35 3.55
N LEU A 359 -26.84 -24.05 3.04
CA LEU A 359 -25.45 -23.60 2.96
C LEU A 359 -25.32 -22.19 2.36
N TRP A 360 -26.10 -21.89 1.32
CA TRP A 360 -26.14 -20.57 0.69
C TRP A 360 -26.48 -19.43 1.67
N LYS A 361 -27.40 -19.64 2.63
CA LYS A 361 -27.75 -18.61 3.63
C LYS A 361 -26.60 -18.35 4.60
N THR A 362 -25.92 -19.42 5.03
CA THR A 362 -24.75 -19.32 5.90
C THR A 362 -23.61 -18.60 5.19
N LEU A 363 -23.31 -19.00 3.95
CA LEU A 363 -22.29 -18.37 3.11
C LEU A 363 -22.61 -16.90 2.83
N HIS A 364 -23.85 -16.57 2.46
CA HIS A 364 -24.28 -15.19 2.23
C HIS A 364 -24.13 -14.34 3.50
N ASN A 365 -24.45 -14.87 4.68
CA ASN A 365 -24.26 -14.16 5.94
C ASN A 365 -22.77 -13.93 6.26
N ALA A 366 -21.93 -14.93 6.01
CA ALA A 366 -20.48 -14.81 6.17
C ALA A 366 -19.89 -13.77 5.20
N VAL A 367 -20.25 -13.84 3.91
CA VAL A 367 -19.83 -12.86 2.89
C VAL A 367 -20.28 -11.46 3.29
N LYS A 368 -21.53 -11.28 3.75
CA LYS A 368 -22.01 -9.98 4.23
C LYS A 368 -21.18 -9.45 5.40
N LYS A 369 -20.89 -10.29 6.40
CA LYS A 369 -20.07 -9.91 7.58
C LYS A 369 -18.63 -9.57 7.19
N GLY A 370 -17.99 -10.40 6.36
CA GLY A 370 -16.65 -10.14 5.84
C GLY A 370 -16.56 -8.87 5.00
N LEU A 371 -17.57 -8.62 4.15
CA LEU A 371 -17.64 -7.41 3.32
C LEU A 371 -17.79 -6.15 4.18
N ILE A 372 -18.56 -6.20 5.27
CA ILE A 372 -18.67 -5.07 6.22
C ILE A 372 -17.29 -4.71 6.80
N VAL A 373 -16.51 -5.71 7.22
CA VAL A 373 -15.15 -5.47 7.71
C VAL A 373 -14.26 -4.90 6.61
N LEU A 374 -14.27 -5.47 5.41
CA LEU A 374 -13.44 -5.00 4.30
C LEU A 374 -13.77 -3.56 3.90
N VAL A 375 -15.06 -3.22 3.74
CA VAL A 375 -15.53 -1.87 3.41
C VAL A 375 -15.23 -0.87 4.52
N THR A 376 -15.18 -1.30 5.78
CA THR A 376 -14.82 -0.44 6.90
C THR A 376 -13.31 -0.23 6.98
N VAL A 377 -12.51 -1.29 6.83
CA VAL A 377 -11.06 -1.25 7.03
C VAL A 377 -10.34 -0.57 5.85
N LEU A 378 -10.73 -0.89 4.61
CA LEU A 378 -10.04 -0.43 3.41
C LEU A 378 -9.91 1.11 3.31
N PRO A 379 -10.96 1.92 3.57
CA PRO A 379 -10.83 3.38 3.55
C PRO A 379 -9.80 3.92 4.54
N PHE A 380 -9.69 3.33 5.74
CA PHE A 380 -8.66 3.73 6.71
C PHE A 380 -7.27 3.38 6.21
N LEU A 381 -7.08 2.19 5.61
CA LEU A 381 -5.79 1.81 5.05
C LEU A 381 -5.38 2.75 3.90
N LEU A 382 -6.34 3.14 3.05
CA LEU A 382 -6.12 4.10 1.97
C LEU A 382 -5.81 5.50 2.51
N LEU A 383 -6.45 5.93 3.59
CA LEU A 383 -6.16 7.20 4.24
C LEU A 383 -4.73 7.22 4.83
N CYS A 384 -4.35 6.14 5.53
CA CYS A 384 -2.98 5.96 6.03
C CYS A 384 -1.96 5.95 4.89
N ASN A 385 -2.25 5.22 3.80
CA ASN A 385 -1.40 5.23 2.62
C ASN A 385 -1.26 6.64 2.04
N GLY A 386 -2.36 7.38 1.86
CA GLY A 386 -2.31 8.76 1.37
C GLY A 386 -1.49 9.70 2.25
N TYR A 387 -1.44 9.46 3.56
CA TYR A 387 -0.56 10.19 4.47
C TYR A 387 0.92 9.86 4.23
N TYR A 388 1.28 8.58 4.09
CA TYR A 388 2.66 8.14 3.87
C TYR A 388 3.18 8.40 2.45
N THR A 389 2.31 8.37 1.45
CA THR A 389 2.69 8.66 0.05
C THR A 389 2.61 10.15 -0.27
N ARG A 390 2.39 11.01 0.73
CA ARG A 390 2.38 12.45 0.51
C ARG A 390 3.79 12.88 0.11
N GLU A 391 3.91 13.44 -1.09
CA GLU A 391 5.18 13.95 -1.61
C GLU A 391 5.71 15.05 -0.69
N ILE A 392 6.90 14.83 -0.12
CA ILE A 392 7.63 15.82 0.65
C ILE A 392 8.62 16.46 -0.31
N PHE A 393 8.34 17.70 -0.70
CA PHE A 393 9.27 18.48 -1.50
C PHE A 393 10.35 19.08 -0.61
N VAL A 394 11.59 18.96 -1.06
CA VAL A 394 12.74 19.48 -0.33
C VAL A 394 12.89 20.97 -0.62
N GLU A 395 13.07 21.76 0.44
CA GLU A 395 13.38 23.17 0.29
C GLU A 395 14.77 23.35 -0.34
N SER A 396 14.92 24.33 -1.24
CA SER A 396 16.19 24.60 -1.93
C SER A 396 17.34 24.91 -0.96
N THR A 397 17.04 25.41 0.23
CA THR A 397 17.99 25.65 1.34
C THR A 397 18.61 24.35 1.87
N ALA A 398 17.80 23.29 2.02
CA ALA A 398 18.26 21.99 2.48
C ALA A 398 19.17 21.32 1.44
N LEU A 399 18.85 21.45 0.15
CA LEU A 399 19.72 20.97 -0.95
C LEU A 399 21.09 21.66 -0.97
N ASN A 400 21.14 22.96 -0.66
CA ASN A 400 22.40 23.69 -0.62
C ASN A 400 23.37 23.19 0.45
N GLN A 401 22.85 22.61 1.54
CA GLN A 401 23.65 22.12 2.66
C GLN A 401 24.33 20.77 2.38
N ILE A 402 23.97 20.07 1.29
CA ILE A 402 24.51 18.75 0.96
C ILE A 402 26.00 18.81 0.62
N SER A 403 26.45 19.88 -0.04
CA SER A 403 27.84 20.02 -0.47
C SER A 403 28.28 21.48 -0.48
N TYR A 404 29.57 21.70 -0.28
CA TYR A 404 30.25 22.99 -0.41
C TYR A 404 30.87 23.24 -1.79
N ASP A 405 30.68 22.31 -2.75
CA ASP A 405 31.18 22.50 -4.11
C ASP A 405 30.58 23.74 -4.77
N ARG A 406 31.32 24.35 -5.69
CA ARG A 406 30.85 25.56 -6.39
C ARG A 406 29.52 25.33 -7.09
N TYR A 407 29.36 24.21 -7.80
CA TYR A 407 28.10 23.84 -8.45
C TYR A 407 27.51 22.61 -7.77
N LEU A 408 26.19 22.59 -7.55
CA LEU A 408 25.50 21.36 -7.17
C LEU A 408 25.30 20.48 -8.41
N PHE A 409 24.83 21.07 -9.50
CA PHE A 409 24.57 20.39 -10.77
C PHE A 409 25.34 21.02 -11.92
N THR A 410 26.09 20.19 -12.64
CA THR A 410 26.57 20.48 -13.99
C THR A 410 25.89 19.52 -14.96
N PHE A 411 24.93 20.03 -15.73
CA PHE A 411 24.30 19.26 -16.80
C PHE A 411 25.22 19.24 -18.02
N VAL A 412 25.35 18.09 -18.67
CA VAL A 412 26.06 17.91 -19.93
C VAL A 412 25.03 17.39 -20.93
N ILE A 413 24.50 18.32 -21.73
CA ILE A 413 23.52 18.00 -22.78
C ILE A 413 24.29 17.74 -24.07
N MET A 414 24.24 16.48 -24.52
CA MET A 414 24.89 16.02 -25.74
C MET A 414 23.94 16.17 -26.92
N THR A 415 24.41 16.76 -28.02
CA THR A 415 23.59 16.97 -29.23
C THR A 415 24.37 16.65 -30.50
N ALA A 416 23.66 16.06 -31.47
CA ALA A 416 24.19 15.68 -32.78
C ALA A 416 23.18 16.01 -33.88
N PRO A 417 23.62 16.30 -35.12
CA PRO A 417 22.75 16.49 -36.26
C PRO A 417 21.84 15.28 -36.49
N ARG A 418 20.55 15.53 -36.75
CA ARG A 418 19.54 14.50 -37.05
C ARG A 418 18.85 14.81 -38.36
N ARG A 419 18.37 13.78 -39.06
CA ARG A 419 17.64 13.96 -40.31
C ARG A 419 16.40 14.83 -40.10
N GLY A 420 16.31 15.94 -40.85
CA GLY A 420 15.20 16.88 -40.78
C GLY A 420 15.30 17.93 -39.68
N ASP A 421 16.43 18.00 -38.96
CA ASP A 421 16.72 18.99 -37.91
C ASP A 421 15.56 19.25 -36.94
N PRO A 422 15.01 18.19 -36.30
CA PRO A 422 13.94 18.34 -35.32
C PRO A 422 14.43 19.20 -34.14
N PRO A 423 13.55 20.04 -33.55
CA PRO A 423 13.93 20.98 -32.50
C PRO A 423 14.02 20.31 -31.12
N PHE A 424 14.68 19.15 -31.02
CA PHE A 424 14.77 18.42 -29.76
C PHE A 424 15.61 19.16 -28.73
N LEU A 425 16.81 19.62 -29.11
CA LEU A 425 17.68 20.38 -28.22
C LEU A 425 16.95 21.60 -27.65
N THR A 426 16.25 22.37 -28.48
CA THR A 426 15.48 23.52 -28.02
C THR A 426 14.41 23.12 -27.00
N ARG A 427 13.63 22.06 -27.27
CA ARG A 427 12.59 21.57 -26.37
C ARG A 427 13.13 21.04 -25.06
N THR A 428 14.25 20.32 -25.12
CA THR A 428 14.93 19.81 -23.93
C THR A 428 15.43 20.98 -23.09
N LEU A 429 16.17 21.92 -23.66
CA LEU A 429 16.64 23.12 -22.93
C LEU A 429 15.50 23.91 -22.29
N ASP A 430 14.42 24.16 -23.04
CA ASP A 430 13.24 24.88 -22.56
C ASP A 430 12.64 24.18 -21.33
N SER A 431 12.51 22.85 -21.35
CA SER A 431 11.97 22.07 -20.22
C SER A 431 12.79 22.20 -18.93
N TYR A 432 14.11 22.42 -19.02
CA TYR A 432 14.96 22.65 -17.84
C TYR A 432 14.88 24.11 -17.38
N ILE A 433 15.08 25.05 -18.32
CA ILE A 433 15.19 26.49 -18.04
C ILE A 433 13.89 27.08 -17.48
N GLN A 434 12.73 26.54 -17.86
CA GLN A 434 11.44 26.96 -17.32
C GLN A 434 11.34 26.75 -15.80
N ASN A 435 12.09 25.78 -15.25
CA ASN A 435 12.12 25.49 -13.81
C ASN A 435 13.11 26.36 -13.02
N TRP A 436 13.88 27.22 -13.69
CA TRP A 436 14.90 28.04 -13.07
C TRP A 436 14.48 29.51 -13.02
N PRO A 437 14.87 30.24 -11.95
CA PRO A 437 14.48 31.63 -11.79
C PRO A 437 15.09 32.52 -12.87
N GLU A 438 14.34 33.55 -13.26
CA GLU A 438 14.79 34.54 -14.24
C GLU A 438 15.67 35.62 -13.61
N HIS A 439 15.20 36.16 -12.49
CA HIS A 439 15.93 37.12 -11.69
C HIS A 439 17.22 36.53 -11.13
N LEU A 440 18.19 37.39 -10.81
CA LEU A 440 19.46 36.97 -10.22
C LEU A 440 19.17 36.18 -8.93
N PRO A 441 19.51 34.88 -8.88
CA PRO A 441 19.32 34.11 -7.67
C PRO A 441 20.22 34.66 -6.56
N GLU A 442 19.82 34.48 -5.32
CA GLU A 442 20.65 34.85 -4.18
C GLU A 442 22.00 34.11 -4.24
N ALA A 443 23.08 34.81 -3.90
CA ALA A 443 24.42 34.24 -3.96
C ALA A 443 24.51 32.98 -3.08
N GLY A 444 25.01 31.88 -3.65
CA GLY A 444 25.10 30.59 -2.97
C GLY A 444 23.77 29.82 -2.84
N SER A 445 22.67 30.33 -3.39
CA SER A 445 21.42 29.57 -3.50
C SER A 445 21.55 28.41 -4.50
N LEU A 446 20.56 27.50 -4.53
CA LEU A 446 20.59 26.32 -5.39
C LEU A 446 20.75 26.72 -6.85
N TYR A 447 19.95 27.69 -7.28
CA TYR A 447 19.93 28.15 -8.66
C TYR A 447 21.09 29.09 -9.00
N ASP A 448 21.96 29.48 -8.07
CA ASP A 448 23.27 30.10 -8.37
C ASP A 448 24.34 29.00 -8.65
N ARG A 449 24.08 27.79 -8.16
CA ARG A 449 24.98 26.63 -8.22
C ARG A 449 24.57 25.61 -9.29
N ILE A 450 23.80 26.03 -10.30
CA ILE A 450 23.41 25.21 -11.46
C ILE A 450 24.06 25.78 -12.71
N GLN A 451 24.58 24.89 -13.55
CA GLN A 451 25.03 25.22 -14.90
C GLN A 451 24.78 24.08 -15.87
N THR A 452 24.73 24.39 -17.15
CA THR A 452 24.50 23.45 -18.25
C THR A 452 25.51 23.67 -19.35
N ILE A 453 26.17 22.60 -19.77
CA ILE A 453 27.09 22.55 -20.89
C ILE A 453 26.34 21.91 -22.05
N ILE A 454 26.20 22.63 -23.15
CA ILE A 454 25.65 22.13 -24.39
C ILE A 454 26.83 21.77 -25.26
N TYR A 455 27.01 20.47 -25.51
CA TYR A 455 28.21 19.92 -26.09
C TYR A 455 27.93 19.23 -27.41
N THR A 456 28.71 19.57 -28.43
CA THR A 456 28.69 18.91 -29.74
C THR A 456 30.08 18.81 -30.35
N HIS A 457 30.30 17.76 -31.14
CA HIS A 457 31.51 17.54 -31.94
C HIS A 457 31.30 17.77 -33.43
N PHE A 458 30.14 18.30 -33.80
CA PHE A 458 29.80 18.53 -35.19
C PHE A 458 30.08 19.98 -35.54
N THR A 459 30.96 20.17 -36.51
CA THR A 459 31.28 21.49 -37.09
C THR A 459 30.01 22.14 -37.62
N THR A 460 29.17 21.35 -38.29
CA THR A 460 27.88 21.77 -38.83
C THR A 460 26.75 21.14 -38.03
N HIS A 461 25.96 21.97 -37.34
CA HIS A 461 24.80 21.51 -36.58
C HIS A 461 23.75 22.62 -36.46
N LEU A 462 22.78 22.60 -37.38
CA LEU A 462 21.82 23.70 -37.56
C LEU A 462 20.95 23.93 -36.32
N GLU A 463 20.46 22.86 -35.69
CA GLU A 463 19.68 22.99 -34.44
C GLU A 463 20.51 23.49 -33.24
N PHE A 464 21.80 23.15 -33.15
CA PHE A 464 22.69 23.74 -32.13
C PHE A 464 22.81 25.25 -32.34
N ASP A 465 23.03 25.69 -33.59
CA ASP A 465 23.13 27.12 -33.90
C ASP A 465 21.83 27.86 -33.60
N ARG A 466 20.69 27.28 -33.99
CA ARG A 466 19.36 27.82 -33.70
C ARG A 466 19.10 27.96 -32.20
N ALA A 467 19.31 26.89 -31.43
CA ALA A 467 19.12 26.90 -29.99
C ALA A 467 20.06 27.91 -29.31
N LYS A 468 21.32 27.99 -29.78
CA LYS A 468 22.30 28.95 -29.29
C LYS A 468 21.84 30.38 -29.50
N THR A 469 21.44 30.75 -30.72
CA THR A 469 20.90 32.09 -31.02
C THR A 469 19.69 32.42 -30.15
N LEU A 470 18.76 31.47 -30.00
CA LEU A 470 17.57 31.65 -29.18
C LEU A 470 17.92 31.95 -27.72
N PHE A 471 18.67 31.06 -27.06
CA PHE A 471 18.88 31.17 -25.62
C PHE A 471 19.98 32.17 -25.24
N GLN A 472 20.98 32.43 -26.09
CA GLN A 472 21.99 33.46 -25.81
C GLN A 472 21.38 34.88 -25.72
N SER A 473 20.24 35.11 -26.35
CA SER A 473 19.50 36.38 -26.23
C SER A 473 18.76 36.53 -24.90
N THR A 474 18.56 35.44 -24.15
CA THR A 474 17.79 35.42 -22.90
C THR A 474 18.69 35.53 -21.68
N GLN A 475 18.21 36.19 -20.62
CA GLN A 475 18.95 36.31 -19.35
C GLN A 475 19.25 34.93 -18.72
N ARG A 476 18.27 34.01 -18.75
CA ARG A 476 18.45 32.64 -18.26
C ARG A 476 19.52 31.89 -19.05
N GLY A 477 19.48 31.99 -20.37
CA GLY A 477 20.45 31.33 -21.24
C GLY A 477 21.88 31.81 -21.03
N GLN A 478 22.08 33.13 -20.91
CA GLN A 478 23.41 33.70 -20.63
C GLN A 478 23.98 33.26 -19.28
N ARG A 479 23.11 33.09 -18.27
CA ARG A 479 23.53 32.66 -16.93
C ARG A 479 23.83 31.17 -16.85
N TYR A 480 22.92 30.35 -17.35
CA TYR A 480 22.92 28.91 -17.09
C TYR A 480 23.62 28.10 -18.17
N LEU A 481 23.69 28.58 -19.41
CA LEU A 481 24.12 27.77 -20.55
C LEU A 481 25.52 28.13 -21.02
N LYS A 482 26.34 27.09 -21.23
CA LYS A 482 27.69 27.17 -21.79
C LYS A 482 27.73 26.34 -23.06
N TRP A 483 28.06 26.98 -24.18
CA TRP A 483 28.06 26.36 -25.50
C TRP A 483 29.47 25.90 -25.86
N ILE A 484 29.63 24.62 -26.14
CA ILE A 484 30.91 24.02 -26.52
C ILE A 484 30.72 23.24 -27.82
N ARG A 485 31.50 23.63 -28.84
CA ARG A 485 31.58 22.96 -30.14
C ARG A 485 33.03 22.58 -30.38
N GLU A 486 33.28 21.30 -30.61
CA GLU A 486 34.54 20.80 -31.16
C GLU A 486 34.40 20.61 -32.68
N GLU A 487 35.50 20.79 -33.40
CA GLU A 487 35.57 20.53 -34.83
C GLU A 487 35.55 19.02 -35.10
N GLY A 488 34.77 18.61 -36.10
CA GLY A 488 34.63 17.23 -36.53
C GLY A 488 33.28 16.95 -37.17
N ASP A 489 33.16 15.81 -37.84
CA ASP A 489 31.90 15.30 -38.40
C ASP A 489 31.75 13.77 -38.20
N LYS A 490 32.63 13.16 -37.39
CA LYS A 490 32.67 11.71 -37.18
C LYS A 490 31.55 11.28 -36.23
N LEU A 491 30.80 10.24 -36.60
CA LEU A 491 29.81 9.61 -35.73
C LEU A 491 30.49 8.67 -34.71
N ASP A 492 31.12 9.23 -33.68
CA ASP A 492 31.81 8.50 -32.61
C ASP A 492 31.26 8.87 -31.22
N GLN A 493 30.01 8.47 -30.97
CA GLN A 493 29.28 8.79 -29.73
C GLN A 493 30.10 8.48 -28.47
N ARG A 494 30.81 7.35 -28.46
CA ARG A 494 31.62 6.90 -27.31
C ARG A 494 32.74 7.88 -26.99
N SER A 495 33.54 8.25 -27.99
CA SER A 495 34.61 9.22 -27.84
C SER A 495 34.07 10.58 -27.37
N HIS A 496 32.93 10.98 -27.93
CA HIS A 496 32.29 12.25 -27.63
C HIS A 496 31.76 12.32 -26.19
N VAL A 497 31.06 11.29 -25.73
CA VAL A 497 30.57 11.21 -24.33
C VAL A 497 31.75 11.14 -23.37
N SER A 498 32.80 10.39 -23.68
CA SER A 498 34.03 10.31 -22.88
C SER A 498 34.66 11.69 -22.68
N LYS A 499 34.89 12.44 -23.76
CA LYS A 499 35.46 13.79 -23.69
C LYS A 499 34.57 14.75 -22.93
N ALA A 500 33.26 14.76 -23.17
CA ALA A 500 32.33 15.65 -22.50
C ALA A 500 32.29 15.42 -20.99
N LEU A 501 32.25 14.15 -20.54
CA LEU A 501 32.30 13.80 -19.12
C LEU A 501 33.64 14.15 -18.48
N SER A 502 34.76 13.89 -19.16
CA SER A 502 36.08 14.28 -18.65
C SER A 502 36.18 15.80 -18.52
N LEU A 503 35.75 16.56 -19.52
CA LEU A 503 35.73 18.01 -19.50
C LEU A 503 34.91 18.55 -18.33
N ALA A 504 33.71 17.99 -18.12
CA ALA A 504 32.84 18.38 -17.01
C ALA A 504 33.49 18.09 -15.65
N ALA A 505 34.10 16.91 -15.50
CA ALA A 505 34.72 16.47 -14.26
C ALA A 505 36.02 17.21 -13.92
N ASP A 506 36.83 17.55 -14.92
CA ASP A 506 38.14 18.19 -14.72
C ASP A 506 38.02 19.69 -14.51
N LYS A 507 37.11 20.35 -15.24
CA LYS A 507 37.04 21.81 -15.31
C LYS A 507 36.09 22.42 -14.29
N TYR A 508 35.10 21.67 -13.80
CA TYR A 508 34.04 22.20 -12.97
C TYR A 508 33.91 21.45 -11.66
N GLN A 509 34.15 22.14 -10.56
CA GLN A 509 33.91 21.62 -9.21
C GLN A 509 32.40 21.53 -8.95
N SER A 510 31.85 20.35 -9.21
CA SER A 510 30.41 20.07 -9.14
C SER A 510 30.14 18.89 -8.22
N THR A 511 29.03 18.87 -7.50
CA THR A 511 28.64 17.68 -6.71
C THR A 511 28.08 16.57 -7.58
N TYR A 512 27.37 16.93 -8.65
CA TYR A 512 26.87 16.01 -9.66
C TYR A 512 27.15 16.51 -11.07
N ILE A 513 27.45 15.54 -11.93
CA ILE A 513 27.55 15.72 -13.38
C ILE A 513 26.41 14.92 -13.99
N ALA A 514 25.42 15.61 -14.55
CA ALA A 514 24.23 15.01 -15.11
C ALA A 514 24.38 14.84 -16.63
N LEU A 515 24.40 13.60 -17.12
CA LEU A 515 24.42 13.31 -18.55
C LEU A 515 22.99 13.28 -19.09
N VAL A 516 22.75 14.04 -20.16
CA VAL A 516 21.43 14.20 -20.78
C VAL A 516 21.59 14.22 -22.30
N GLU A 517 20.73 13.49 -23.01
CA GLU A 517 20.61 13.58 -24.47
C GLU A 517 19.68 14.73 -24.85
N ASP A 518 19.84 15.28 -26.06
CA ASP A 518 19.09 16.44 -26.55
C ASP A 518 17.60 16.19 -26.77
N ASP A 519 17.10 14.96 -26.61
CA ASP A 519 15.70 14.57 -26.76
C ASP A 519 15.07 13.98 -25.49
N PHE A 520 15.61 14.36 -24.32
CA PHE A 520 15.08 14.01 -23.01
C PHE A 520 14.68 15.25 -22.18
N PRO A 521 13.56 15.91 -22.51
CA PRO A 521 13.00 16.95 -21.65
C PRO A 521 12.57 16.41 -20.27
N VAL A 522 12.64 17.30 -19.27
CA VAL A 522 11.99 17.09 -17.97
C VAL A 522 10.47 17.19 -18.15
N CYS A 523 9.73 16.35 -17.44
CA CYS A 523 8.28 16.23 -17.56
C CYS A 523 7.49 17.49 -17.14
N GLY A 524 8.05 18.31 -16.25
CA GLY A 524 7.45 19.53 -15.76
C GLY A 524 8.03 19.98 -14.42
N ALA A 525 7.46 21.03 -13.85
CA ALA A 525 7.92 21.59 -12.58
C ALA A 525 7.77 20.64 -11.41
N LYS A 526 6.72 19.81 -11.40
CA LYS A 526 6.53 18.79 -10.38
C LYS A 526 7.67 17.77 -10.40
N GLU A 527 7.98 17.23 -11.57
CA GLU A 527 9.03 16.22 -11.73
C GLU A 527 10.42 16.81 -11.51
N TRP A 528 10.65 18.09 -11.84
CA TRP A 528 11.87 18.79 -11.45
C TRP A 528 12.04 18.83 -9.92
N ARG A 529 10.98 19.16 -9.17
CA ARG A 529 10.99 19.09 -7.70
C ARG A 529 11.21 17.67 -7.18
N GLN A 530 10.75 16.65 -7.90
CA GLN A 530 11.05 15.27 -7.56
C GLN A 530 12.52 14.91 -7.81
N ILE A 531 13.16 15.41 -8.88
CA ILE A 531 14.60 15.26 -9.09
C ILE A 531 15.36 15.87 -7.89
N GLU A 532 14.99 17.08 -7.49
CA GLU A 532 15.51 17.77 -6.30
C GLU A 532 15.37 16.90 -5.04
N SER A 533 14.18 16.36 -4.77
CA SER A 533 13.92 15.48 -3.62
C SER A 533 14.71 14.17 -3.66
N VAL A 534 14.81 13.51 -4.82
CA VAL A 534 15.54 12.24 -4.96
C VAL A 534 17.04 12.47 -4.74
N ILE A 535 17.60 13.55 -5.27
CA ILE A 535 19.01 13.90 -5.02
C ILE A 535 19.24 14.16 -3.52
N TYR A 536 18.37 14.91 -2.86
CA TYR A 536 18.48 15.13 -1.43
C TYR A 536 18.42 13.83 -0.64
N ALA A 537 17.39 13.02 -0.88
CA ALA A 537 17.20 11.73 -0.20
C ALA A 537 18.38 10.79 -0.46
N ALA A 538 18.94 10.77 -1.68
CA ALA A 538 20.13 9.99 -2.00
C ALA A 538 21.33 10.34 -1.11
N ASN A 539 21.55 11.63 -0.80
CA ASN A 539 22.67 12.04 0.06
C ASN A 539 22.42 11.78 1.55
N ILE A 540 21.15 11.76 1.99
CA ILE A 540 20.81 11.47 3.38
C ILE A 540 20.79 9.96 3.65
N GLU A 541 20.12 9.20 2.78
CA GLU A 541 19.89 7.77 2.96
C GLU A 541 21.03 6.91 2.43
N SER A 542 21.79 7.40 1.44
CA SER A 542 22.94 6.69 0.86
C SER A 542 24.12 7.63 0.58
N PRO A 543 24.80 8.21 1.60
CA PRO A 543 25.85 9.21 1.38
C PRO A 543 26.99 8.75 0.44
N GLY A 544 27.23 7.44 0.35
CA GLY A 544 28.24 6.82 -0.52
C GLY A 544 27.76 6.44 -1.93
N HIS A 545 26.58 6.87 -2.36
CA HIS A 545 26.08 6.53 -3.69
C HIS A 545 26.97 7.04 -4.83
N CYS A 546 27.16 6.20 -5.85
CA CYS A 546 27.93 6.57 -7.04
C CYS A 546 27.17 7.49 -8.00
N GLY A 547 25.84 7.48 -7.95
CA GLY A 547 25.01 8.34 -8.77
C GLY A 547 23.52 8.13 -8.52
N VAL A 548 22.72 8.97 -9.18
CA VAL A 548 21.26 8.92 -9.19
C VAL A 548 20.78 8.80 -10.62
N PHE A 549 19.81 7.93 -10.89
CA PHE A 549 19.25 7.71 -12.22
C PHE A 549 17.74 7.94 -12.20
N VAL A 550 17.28 9.00 -12.89
CA VAL A 550 15.88 9.44 -12.90
C VAL A 550 15.19 9.36 -14.26
N GLY A 551 15.97 8.98 -15.29
CA GLY A 551 15.55 8.89 -16.68
C GLY A 551 15.60 7.46 -17.20
N THR A 552 15.95 7.31 -18.47
CA THR A 552 16.17 6.00 -19.10
C THR A 552 17.26 6.10 -20.16
N GLY A 553 17.73 4.97 -20.67
CA GLY A 553 18.83 4.94 -21.64
C GLY A 553 20.10 5.61 -21.11
N GLY A 554 20.68 6.52 -21.89
CA GLY A 554 21.86 7.30 -21.51
C GLY A 554 21.56 8.61 -20.79
N SER A 555 20.29 8.91 -20.50
CA SER A 555 19.83 10.22 -20.04
C SER A 555 19.29 10.23 -18.62
N GLY A 556 19.47 11.35 -17.91
CA GLY A 556 19.02 11.49 -16.52
C GLY A 556 19.93 10.76 -15.53
N LEU A 557 21.20 10.58 -15.88
CA LEU A 557 22.24 9.98 -15.04
C LEU A 557 23.03 11.08 -14.33
N PHE A 558 22.83 11.22 -13.03
CA PHE A 558 23.55 12.16 -12.15
C PHE A 558 24.72 11.44 -11.50
N LEU A 559 25.91 11.60 -12.05
CA LEU A 559 27.12 10.91 -11.62
C LEU A 559 27.88 11.76 -10.58
N LYS A 560 28.45 11.12 -9.56
CA LYS A 560 29.48 11.79 -8.75
C LYS A 560 30.72 12.07 -9.62
N PRO A 561 31.48 13.15 -9.41
CA PRO A 561 32.58 13.56 -10.29
C PRO A 561 33.64 12.48 -10.51
N LYS A 562 34.04 11.79 -9.43
CA LYS A 562 34.97 10.66 -9.48
C LYS A 562 34.47 9.57 -10.44
N ILE A 563 33.17 9.28 -10.39
CA ILE A 563 32.54 8.25 -11.22
C ILE A 563 32.39 8.73 -12.67
N ALA A 564 32.00 9.98 -12.90
CA ALA A 564 31.98 10.56 -14.24
C ALA A 564 33.37 10.49 -14.91
N LYS A 565 34.43 10.81 -14.17
CA LYS A 565 35.82 10.70 -14.65
C LYS A 565 36.21 9.25 -14.92
N LEU A 566 35.92 8.32 -14.01
CA LEU A 566 36.18 6.89 -14.21
C LEU A 566 35.48 6.36 -15.47
N VAL A 567 34.18 6.60 -15.55
CA VAL A 567 33.32 6.19 -16.67
C VAL A 567 33.83 6.74 -18.00
N SER A 568 34.33 7.97 -18.04
CA SER A 568 34.92 8.54 -19.26
C SER A 568 36.06 7.67 -19.82
N GLY A 569 36.90 7.08 -18.96
CA GLY A 569 37.93 6.13 -19.37
C GLY A 569 37.38 4.76 -19.77
N LEU A 570 36.39 4.25 -19.01
CA LEU A 570 35.78 2.95 -19.29
C LEU A 570 35.04 2.92 -20.63
N LEU A 571 34.45 4.05 -21.02
CA LEU A 571 33.87 4.20 -22.35
C LEU A 571 34.88 3.89 -23.44
N LEU A 572 36.16 4.25 -23.33
CA LEU A 572 37.15 3.91 -24.35
C LEU A 572 37.66 2.46 -24.22
N LYS A 573 37.62 1.90 -23.01
CA LYS A 573 38.13 0.56 -22.69
C LYS A 573 37.22 -0.58 -23.16
N TYR A 574 35.90 -0.39 -23.16
CA TYR A 574 34.93 -1.46 -23.46
C TYR A 574 34.19 -1.23 -24.79
N PRO A 575 34.85 -1.34 -25.97
CA PRO A 575 34.27 -0.97 -27.26
C PRO A 575 33.07 -1.83 -27.70
N SER A 576 32.93 -3.03 -27.15
CA SER A 576 31.88 -3.99 -27.49
C SER A 576 30.50 -3.68 -26.87
N LEU A 577 30.45 -2.87 -25.81
CA LEU A 577 29.21 -2.55 -25.10
C LEU A 577 28.73 -1.14 -25.48
N PRO A 578 27.42 -0.89 -25.68
CA PRO A 578 26.91 0.46 -25.91
C PRO A 578 27.30 1.44 -24.78
N PRO A 579 27.52 2.74 -25.09
CA PRO A 579 27.95 3.73 -24.09
C PRO A 579 27.07 3.80 -22.85
N ASP A 580 25.75 3.88 -23.01
CA ASP A 580 24.76 3.90 -21.94
C ASP A 580 24.86 2.66 -21.04
N ILE A 581 25.02 1.48 -21.64
CA ILE A 581 25.18 0.21 -20.92
C ILE A 581 26.47 0.21 -20.08
N ILE A 582 27.57 0.76 -20.56
CA ILE A 582 28.83 0.84 -19.78
C ILE A 582 28.63 1.71 -18.54
N ILE A 583 27.99 2.87 -18.70
CA ILE A 583 27.72 3.79 -17.59
C ILE A 583 26.84 3.09 -16.55
N GLN A 584 25.76 2.44 -16.99
CA GLN A 584 24.84 1.70 -16.11
C GLN A 584 25.53 0.52 -15.41
N GLN A 585 26.30 -0.29 -16.13
CA GLN A 585 27.05 -1.43 -15.55
C GLN A 585 28.10 -0.96 -14.54
N CYS A 586 28.73 0.19 -14.77
CA CYS A 586 29.61 0.81 -13.80
C CYS A 586 28.84 1.23 -12.54
N LEU A 587 27.72 1.94 -12.70
CA LEU A 587 26.89 2.38 -11.57
C LEU A 587 26.29 1.24 -10.76
N LEU A 588 26.02 0.09 -11.40
CA LEU A 588 25.59 -1.14 -10.72
C LEU A 588 26.73 -1.90 -10.04
N GLY A 589 27.99 -1.49 -10.27
CA GLY A 589 29.18 -2.15 -9.74
C GLY A 589 29.55 -3.49 -10.40
N ASN A 590 29.00 -3.77 -11.58
CA ASN A 590 29.25 -5.00 -12.32
C ASN A 590 30.60 -4.98 -13.08
N LEU A 591 31.13 -3.79 -13.37
CA LEU A 591 32.49 -3.64 -13.90
C LEU A 591 33.51 -3.69 -12.76
N GLN A 592 34.65 -4.34 -13.01
CA GLN A 592 35.67 -4.57 -11.99
C GLN A 592 36.19 -3.27 -11.35
N GLU A 593 36.31 -2.22 -12.15
CA GLU A 593 36.77 -0.90 -11.73
C GLU A 593 35.72 -0.13 -10.92
N CYS A 594 34.45 -0.53 -11.02
CA CYS A 594 33.33 0.16 -10.38
C CYS A 594 32.74 -0.63 -9.21
N ARG A 595 33.46 -1.62 -8.65
CA ARG A 595 32.96 -2.43 -7.53
C ARG A 595 32.51 -1.61 -6.32
N GLU A 596 33.10 -0.42 -6.11
CA GLU A 596 32.68 0.52 -5.07
C GLU A 596 31.23 1.03 -5.24
N CYS A 597 30.66 0.92 -6.45
CA CYS A 597 29.30 1.31 -6.76
C CYS A 597 28.27 0.20 -6.57
N SER A 598 28.69 -1.00 -6.19
CA SER A 598 27.77 -2.12 -5.99
C SER A 598 26.74 -1.78 -4.92
N GLN A 599 25.46 -1.89 -5.28
CA GLN A 599 24.32 -1.60 -4.40
C GLN A 599 24.23 -0.14 -3.93
N THR A 600 24.90 0.79 -4.61
CA THR A 600 24.86 2.21 -4.22
C THR A 600 24.09 3.10 -5.19
N LEU A 601 23.74 2.61 -6.38
CA LEU A 601 22.93 3.37 -7.34
C LEU A 601 21.54 3.68 -6.76
N VAL A 602 21.19 4.97 -6.77
CA VAL A 602 19.85 5.44 -6.41
C VAL A 602 19.03 5.69 -7.68
N THR A 603 17.75 5.37 -7.66
CA THR A 603 16.81 5.66 -8.75
C THR A 603 15.55 6.32 -8.21
N SER A 604 14.89 7.10 -9.05
CA SER A 604 13.51 7.52 -8.78
C SER A 604 12.54 6.36 -8.95
N LYS A 605 11.41 6.39 -8.24
CA LYS A 605 10.30 5.43 -8.47
C LYS A 605 9.83 5.40 -9.93
N THR A 606 9.79 6.57 -10.57
CA THR A 606 9.31 6.77 -11.95
C THR A 606 10.21 7.65 -12.78
N LEU A 607 10.07 7.54 -14.10
CA LEU A 607 10.70 8.40 -15.08
C LEU A 607 10.25 9.85 -14.88
N LEU A 608 11.22 10.70 -14.56
CA LEU A 608 11.04 12.15 -14.38
C LEU A 608 11.36 12.94 -15.66
N MET A 609 11.76 12.21 -16.70
CA MET A 609 12.12 12.68 -18.04
C MET A 609 11.47 11.73 -19.05
N TYR A 610 11.17 12.23 -20.24
CA TYR A 610 10.56 11.43 -21.31
C TYR A 610 11.29 11.59 -22.62
N HIS A 611 11.21 10.57 -23.46
CA HIS A 611 11.93 10.53 -24.73
C HIS A 611 11.05 11.08 -25.87
N ILE A 612 11.46 12.19 -26.49
CA ILE A 612 10.75 12.79 -27.64
C ILE A 612 11.30 12.35 -29.01
N GLY A 613 12.46 11.72 -29.05
CA GLY A 613 13.17 11.29 -30.27
C GLY A 613 12.82 9.90 -30.80
N TYR A 614 11.67 9.34 -30.41
CA TYR A 614 11.28 7.94 -30.67
C TYR A 614 11.37 7.49 -32.15
N ASN A 615 11.11 8.39 -33.10
CA ASN A 615 11.11 8.13 -34.55
C ASN A 615 12.41 8.56 -35.26
N THR A 616 13.38 9.06 -34.50
CA THR A 616 14.59 9.73 -35.00
C THR A 616 15.81 9.24 -34.21
N SER A 617 15.85 7.94 -33.93
CA SER A 617 17.05 7.33 -33.34
C SER A 617 18.21 7.51 -34.30
N THR A 618 19.40 7.78 -33.74
CA THR A 618 20.67 7.77 -34.48
C THR A 618 21.12 6.35 -34.81
N SER A 619 20.50 5.32 -34.22
CA SER A 619 20.72 3.90 -34.54
C SER A 619 19.71 3.42 -35.59
N LEU A 620 20.20 2.83 -36.69
CA LEU A 620 19.37 2.33 -37.79
C LEU A 620 18.43 1.17 -37.38
N ASP A 621 18.78 0.44 -36.32
CA ASP A 621 18.08 -0.80 -35.93
C ASP A 621 17.11 -0.63 -34.75
N ARG A 622 16.95 0.59 -34.21
CA ARG A 622 16.11 0.85 -33.04
C ARG A 622 15.02 1.88 -33.33
N SER A 623 13.78 1.42 -33.41
CA SER A 623 12.59 2.29 -33.38
C SER A 623 11.88 2.12 -32.04
N TYR A 624 11.79 3.18 -31.24
CA TYR A 624 10.92 3.20 -30.07
C TYR A 624 9.52 3.63 -30.50
N LYS A 625 8.49 3.12 -29.82
CA LYS A 625 7.13 3.61 -30.05
C LYS A 625 6.97 4.98 -29.40
N LYS A 626 6.14 5.83 -30.00
CA LYS A 626 5.80 7.17 -29.48
C LYS A 626 5.39 7.17 -28.00
N ASN A 627 4.77 6.09 -27.55
CA ASN A 627 4.21 5.98 -26.21
C ASN A 627 5.14 5.26 -25.24
N GLU A 628 6.37 4.90 -25.62
CA GLU A 628 7.34 4.27 -24.73
C GLU A 628 8.15 5.33 -23.97
N PHE A 629 8.57 5.00 -22.74
CA PHE A 629 9.43 5.86 -21.90
C PHE A 629 8.86 7.26 -21.66
N GLN A 630 7.56 7.32 -21.32
CA GLN A 630 6.88 8.58 -21.04
C GLN A 630 6.97 8.94 -19.55
N CYS A 631 6.64 10.19 -19.25
CA CYS A 631 6.57 10.71 -17.88
C CYS A 631 5.70 9.83 -16.97
N GLY A 632 6.14 9.65 -15.73
CA GLY A 632 5.42 8.87 -14.73
C GLY A 632 5.43 7.36 -15.00
N TRP A 633 6.14 6.89 -16.03
CA TRP A 633 6.38 5.46 -16.17
C TRP A 633 7.27 4.96 -15.05
N ARG A 634 7.10 3.71 -14.64
CA ARG A 634 8.02 3.08 -13.69
C ARG A 634 9.44 3.12 -14.23
N HIS A 635 10.40 3.47 -13.38
CA HIS A 635 11.81 3.45 -13.74
C HIS A 635 12.25 2.01 -14.06
N PRO A 636 13.00 1.72 -15.15
CA PRO A 636 13.34 0.36 -15.55
C PRO A 636 14.07 -0.48 -14.48
N PHE A 637 14.85 0.19 -13.62
CA PHE A 637 15.59 -0.46 -12.52
C PHE A 637 14.80 -0.51 -11.21
N ASN A 638 13.59 0.05 -11.18
CA ASN A 638 12.74 -0.05 -10.01
C ASN A 638 12.45 -1.53 -9.76
N GLY A 639 12.72 -2.03 -8.56
CA GLY A 639 12.61 -3.46 -8.24
C GLY A 639 13.85 -4.29 -8.62
N ASP A 640 14.96 -3.67 -9.02
CA ASP A 640 16.25 -4.35 -8.96
C ASP A 640 16.76 -4.33 -7.50
N PRO A 641 17.07 -5.48 -6.90
CA PRO A 641 17.53 -5.54 -5.51
C PRO A 641 18.93 -4.95 -5.28
N ASN A 642 19.67 -4.61 -6.35
CA ASN A 642 20.95 -3.91 -6.30
C ASN A 642 20.81 -2.39 -6.46
N VAL A 643 19.59 -1.86 -6.45
CA VAL A 643 19.31 -0.44 -6.66
C VAL A 643 18.43 0.07 -5.53
N ILE A 644 18.76 1.26 -5.03
CA ILE A 644 17.98 1.97 -4.02
C ILE A 644 16.92 2.79 -4.75
N THR A 645 15.63 2.52 -4.53
CA THR A 645 14.54 3.28 -5.16
C THR A 645 13.96 4.27 -4.15
N LEU A 646 14.00 5.57 -4.46
CA LEU A 646 13.49 6.66 -3.61
C LEU A 646 12.29 7.37 -4.26
#